data_AF-A0A844G9D7-F1
#
_entry.id   AF-A0A844G9D7-F1
#
_cell.length_a   1.000
_cell.length_b   1.000
_cell.length_c   1.000
_cell.angle_alpha   90.00
_cell.angle_beta   90.00
_cell.angle_gamma   90.00
#
_symmetry.space_group_name_H-M   'P 1'
#
loop_
_entity.id
_entity.type
_entity.pdbx_description
1 polymer ?
#
loop_
_entity_poly.entity_id
_entity_poly.type
_entity_poly.pdbx_seq_one_letter_code
_entity_poly.pdbx_strand_id
1 'polypeptide(L)'
;MLPLLPLDFETYYSDSYNLNNSTSYQEYILSPQFKIHGLAVYYPDGKREFRRDADVLLHELQSVYGNNLENVCIIMHNAMFDAAILKYKFNIIPPCIYDTMLMAKYLYGVDVKVSLKELAERCHLPAKLDLEFSKGKRELTAAEFAELRTYAINDVVITRELYGHIVPKILPEELEIINHTVQCFLRDAVKINKELLQLARHELCTQLINELGEIHPEEVSSDRQFAQLLSGALAETNRALAMKPGKNGMIPAISKNDPEMQNMLSDPDPLVRELVKARLLVKSKAQLQSRINYLIGTANLTGGTLPVFLKYHHAQTGRFAGGNGLNLQNLPVPGRSPVQILNDTARKIRQAIHAPAGYVFVAVDAAQIEARVLAWLTGEETLNTAFAAGKDIYSEFATDVFHEPAGHPRDSTPAEQRKGLLRKIGKTAILGLGYNMGVERFAEQLKSFIASSELCRSERELAALAYKIVHSYRAKYNNISTFWNRLEKAFRESICKQQHVRIGMLEISSNSEATWLQLASRRELIYRDCEIRPSEFQEITFYNTSGECESRIIEQQSIQYRNSTSLYGGKLTENVVQAIARDLLVRVILECEKAGIPIVLHIHDEVIACVPEVQAEQAMEKMIQIWRTVPQWAEGLVLDAEGVIGTNLAELK
;
A
#
# COMPACT_ATOMS: atom_id res chain seq x y z
N MET A 1 -32.54 8.83 -2.70
CA MET A 1 -31.40 8.36 -3.51
C MET A 1 -31.36 9.17 -4.79
N LEU A 2 -30.17 9.61 -5.21
CA LEU A 2 -30.01 10.30 -6.49
C LEU A 2 -30.36 9.35 -7.65
N PRO A 3 -30.88 9.87 -8.78
CA PRO A 3 -30.98 9.10 -10.01
C PRO A 3 -29.59 8.59 -10.43
N LEU A 4 -29.56 7.53 -11.23
CA LEU A 4 -28.33 6.86 -11.63
C LEU A 4 -28.10 7.08 -13.13
N LEU A 5 -26.89 7.47 -13.50
CA LEU A 5 -26.54 7.84 -14.88
C LEU A 5 -25.22 7.18 -15.29
N PRO A 6 -25.26 5.97 -15.85
CA PRO A 6 -24.10 5.36 -16.47
C PRO A 6 -23.55 6.18 -17.63
N LEU A 7 -22.24 6.40 -17.62
CA LEU A 7 -21.48 7.13 -18.63
C LEU A 7 -20.27 6.30 -19.07
N ASP A 8 -19.92 6.40 -20.35
CA ASP A 8 -18.72 5.77 -20.91
C ASP A 8 -18.16 6.59 -22.08
N PHE A 9 -16.87 6.92 -22.04
CA PHE A 9 -16.20 7.67 -23.10
C PHE A 9 -15.45 6.76 -24.05
N GLU A 10 -15.76 6.90 -25.34
CA GLU A 10 -14.97 6.27 -26.39
C GLU A 10 -13.88 7.22 -26.86
N THR A 11 -12.63 6.76 -26.84
CA THR A 11 -11.46 7.61 -27.16
C THR A 11 -10.53 6.93 -28.15
N TYR A 12 -9.81 7.76 -28.91
CA TYR A 12 -8.80 7.29 -29.85
C TYR A 12 -7.58 6.69 -29.13
N TYR A 13 -7.16 5.50 -29.56
CA TYR A 13 -5.91 4.87 -29.12
C TYR A 13 -5.21 4.12 -30.27
N SER A 14 -3.91 3.88 -30.10
CA SER A 14 -3.06 3.11 -31.02
C SER A 14 -1.98 2.34 -30.26
N ASP A 15 -1.17 1.54 -30.97
CA ASP A 15 -0.03 0.85 -30.36
C ASP A 15 1.01 1.80 -29.78
N SER A 16 1.20 2.98 -30.38
CA SER A 16 2.13 4.00 -29.89
C SER A 16 1.49 4.99 -28.90
N TYR A 17 0.16 5.06 -28.83
CA TYR A 17 -0.57 5.99 -27.96
C TYR A 17 -1.75 5.30 -27.28
N ASN A 18 -1.54 4.86 -26.04
CA ASN A 18 -2.55 4.20 -25.20
C ASN A 18 -2.22 4.41 -23.71
N LEU A 19 -3.14 3.99 -22.84
CA LEU A 19 -3.00 4.12 -21.39
C LEU A 19 -1.81 3.35 -20.80
N ASN A 20 -1.41 2.22 -21.39
CA ASN A 20 -0.30 1.42 -20.88
C ASN A 20 1.07 2.03 -21.19
N ASN A 21 1.17 2.76 -22.30
CA ASN A 21 2.40 3.45 -22.71
C ASN A 21 2.51 4.87 -22.13
N SER A 22 1.44 5.38 -21.54
CA SER A 22 1.42 6.70 -20.89
C SER A 22 1.86 6.55 -19.43
N THR A 23 2.65 7.50 -18.93
CA THR A 23 3.12 7.50 -17.54
C THR A 23 1.97 7.77 -16.55
N SER A 24 0.94 8.50 -17.00
CA SER A 24 -0.25 8.83 -16.21
C SER A 24 -1.50 9.02 -17.09
N TYR A 25 -2.69 8.98 -16.50
CA TYR A 25 -3.94 9.40 -17.17
C TYR A 25 -3.89 10.85 -17.66
N GLN A 26 -3.25 11.75 -16.92
CA GLN A 26 -3.09 13.14 -17.30
C GLN A 26 -2.30 13.27 -18.60
N GLU A 27 -1.20 12.52 -18.73
CA GLU A 27 -0.37 12.51 -19.94
C GLU A 27 -1.17 12.00 -21.15
N TYR A 28 -1.97 10.94 -20.97
CA TYR A 28 -2.84 10.45 -22.03
C TYR A 28 -3.92 11.49 -22.39
N ILE A 29 -4.72 11.95 -21.43
CA ILE A 29 -5.88 12.81 -21.66
C ILE A 29 -5.48 14.20 -22.18
N LEU A 30 -4.40 14.79 -21.67
CA LEU A 30 -3.95 16.14 -22.03
C LEU A 30 -3.02 16.15 -23.25
N SER A 31 -2.68 14.99 -23.80
CA SER A 31 -1.92 14.89 -25.05
C SER A 31 -2.65 15.56 -26.22
N PRO A 32 -1.94 16.24 -27.14
CA PRO A 32 -2.51 16.69 -28.42
C PRO A 32 -3.08 15.55 -29.29
N GLN A 33 -2.68 14.31 -29.02
CA GLN A 33 -3.22 13.14 -29.71
C GLN A 33 -4.59 12.70 -29.18
N PHE A 34 -4.98 13.16 -27.98
CA PHE A 34 -6.23 12.76 -27.36
C PHE A 34 -7.42 13.21 -28.20
N LYS A 35 -8.35 12.29 -28.44
CA LYS A 35 -9.58 12.55 -29.15
C LYS A 35 -10.70 11.70 -28.56
N ILE A 36 -11.82 12.35 -28.28
CA ILE A 36 -13.08 11.68 -27.93
C ILE A 36 -13.79 11.34 -29.24
N HIS A 37 -14.15 10.07 -29.42
CA HIS A 37 -15.01 9.62 -30.51
C HIS A 37 -16.48 9.81 -30.17
N GLY A 38 -16.85 9.67 -28.90
CA GLY A 38 -18.16 10.02 -28.39
C GLY A 38 -18.35 9.69 -26.91
N LEU A 39 -19.53 10.03 -26.40
CA LEU A 39 -19.97 9.74 -25.03
C LEU A 39 -21.27 8.93 -25.09
N ALA A 40 -21.30 7.79 -24.40
CA ALA A 40 -22.50 6.98 -24.20
C ALA A 40 -23.17 7.33 -22.86
N VAL A 41 -24.50 7.33 -22.86
CA VAL A 41 -25.31 7.64 -21.68
C VAL A 41 -26.47 6.66 -21.58
N TYR A 42 -26.71 6.16 -20.37
CA TYR A 42 -27.94 5.45 -20.01
C TYR A 42 -28.74 6.32 -19.04
N TYR A 43 -29.93 6.77 -19.46
CA TYR A 43 -30.78 7.65 -18.67
C TYR A 43 -31.63 6.91 -17.63
N PRO A 44 -32.05 7.58 -16.54
CA PRO A 44 -32.92 6.99 -15.52
C PRO A 44 -34.26 6.43 -16.06
N ASP A 45 -34.77 6.99 -17.16
CA ASP A 45 -36.01 6.57 -17.82
C ASP A 45 -35.83 5.38 -18.79
N GLY A 46 -34.61 4.88 -18.94
CA GLY A 46 -34.28 3.78 -19.83
C GLY A 46 -33.86 4.19 -21.24
N LYS A 47 -33.87 5.49 -21.58
CA LYS A 47 -33.30 5.97 -22.86
C LYS A 47 -31.79 5.72 -22.88
N ARG A 48 -31.25 5.38 -24.06
CA ARG A 48 -29.80 5.27 -24.29
C ARG A 48 -29.40 6.08 -25.50
N GLU A 49 -28.25 6.75 -25.45
CA GLU A 49 -27.71 7.43 -26.61
C GLU A 49 -26.19 7.45 -26.61
N PHE A 50 -25.62 7.61 -27.81
CA PHE A 50 -24.20 7.82 -28.03
C PHE A 50 -24.01 8.92 -29.07
N ARG A 51 -23.26 9.96 -28.67
CA ARG A 51 -23.12 11.23 -29.40
C ARG A 51 -21.66 11.57 -29.61
N ARG A 52 -21.35 12.14 -30.80
CA ARG A 52 -20.00 12.63 -31.16
C ARG A 52 -19.66 13.90 -30.39
N ASP A 53 -20.66 14.76 -30.26
CA ASP A 53 -20.64 16.06 -29.59
C ASP A 53 -20.80 15.89 -28.07
N ALA A 54 -19.79 15.25 -27.46
CA ALA A 54 -19.77 14.98 -26.03
C ALA A 54 -19.90 16.26 -25.18
N ASP A 55 -19.35 17.38 -25.65
CA ASP A 55 -19.48 18.71 -25.06
C ASP A 55 -20.94 19.20 -25.02
N VAL A 56 -21.67 19.08 -26.14
CA VAL A 56 -23.08 19.50 -26.23
C VAL A 56 -23.94 18.60 -25.34
N LEU A 57 -23.72 17.29 -25.41
CA LEU A 57 -24.42 16.33 -24.57
C LEU A 57 -24.18 16.59 -23.07
N LEU A 58 -22.95 16.87 -22.66
CA LEU A 58 -22.64 17.21 -21.27
C LEU A 58 -23.31 18.51 -20.83
N HIS A 59 -23.37 19.53 -21.69
CA HIS A 59 -24.12 20.76 -21.39
C HIS A 59 -25.62 20.49 -21.19
N GLU A 60 -26.22 19.62 -22.00
CA GLU A 60 -27.60 19.19 -21.80
C GLU A 60 -27.76 18.46 -20.45
N LEU A 61 -26.85 17.55 -20.11
CA LEU A 61 -26.85 16.86 -18.81
C LEU A 61 -26.68 17.84 -17.63
N GLN A 62 -25.80 18.83 -17.75
CA GLN A 62 -25.61 19.86 -16.72
C GLN A 62 -26.88 20.69 -16.50
N SER A 63 -27.62 21.00 -17.56
CA SER A 63 -28.88 21.75 -17.45
C SER A 63 -29.96 21.01 -16.65
N VAL A 64 -29.88 19.67 -16.62
CA VAL A 64 -30.84 18.79 -15.91
C VAL A 64 -30.34 18.44 -14.51
N TYR A 65 -29.05 18.09 -14.38
CA TYR A 65 -28.50 17.49 -13.17
C TYR A 65 -27.57 18.43 -12.37
N GLY A 66 -27.40 19.68 -12.80
CA GLY A 66 -26.53 20.66 -12.16
C GLY A 66 -25.16 20.77 -12.82
N ASN A 67 -24.43 21.86 -12.55
CA ASN A 67 -23.20 22.21 -13.26
C ASN A 67 -22.10 21.16 -13.10
N ASN A 68 -22.05 20.49 -11.96
CA ASN A 68 -21.14 19.39 -11.68
C ASN A 68 -21.83 18.03 -11.77
N LEU A 69 -23.07 17.94 -12.26
CA LEU A 69 -23.89 16.74 -12.21
C LEU A 69 -24.19 16.32 -10.75
N GLU A 70 -24.36 17.29 -9.85
CA GLU A 70 -24.56 17.08 -8.41
C GLU A 70 -25.92 16.45 -8.02
N ASN A 71 -26.92 16.53 -8.91
CA ASN A 71 -28.26 15.96 -8.70
C ASN A 71 -28.42 14.55 -9.28
N VAL A 72 -27.31 13.87 -9.60
CA VAL A 72 -27.28 12.51 -10.14
C VAL A 72 -26.06 11.76 -9.61
N CYS A 73 -26.12 10.43 -9.55
CA CYS A 73 -24.93 9.62 -9.30
C CYS A 73 -24.43 8.99 -10.60
N ILE A 74 -23.18 9.26 -10.92
CA ILE A 74 -22.53 8.76 -12.12
C ILE A 74 -22.07 7.32 -11.87
N ILE A 75 -22.31 6.44 -12.83
CA ILE A 75 -21.82 5.06 -12.79
C ILE A 75 -20.85 4.87 -13.95
N MET A 76 -19.64 4.40 -13.67
CA MET A 76 -18.62 4.14 -14.67
C MET A 76 -17.97 2.78 -14.40
N HIS A 77 -17.40 2.16 -15.43
CA HIS A 77 -16.62 0.94 -15.24
C HIS A 77 -15.17 1.23 -14.86
N ASN A 78 -14.56 2.31 -15.35
CA ASN A 78 -13.23 2.75 -14.94
C ASN A 78 -13.27 4.24 -14.58
N ALA A 79 -13.91 4.55 -13.46
CA ALA A 79 -14.27 5.90 -13.07
C ALA A 79 -13.06 6.84 -12.96
N MET A 80 -11.90 6.33 -12.50
CA MET A 80 -10.68 7.15 -12.43
C MET A 80 -10.27 7.71 -13.80
N PHE A 81 -10.47 6.96 -14.88
CA PHE A 81 -10.16 7.41 -16.23
C PHE A 81 -11.27 8.33 -16.77
N ASP A 82 -12.52 7.87 -16.78
CA ASP A 82 -13.64 8.59 -17.39
C ASP A 82 -13.96 9.89 -16.65
N ALA A 83 -13.89 9.90 -15.32
CA ALA A 83 -14.08 11.12 -14.54
C ALA A 83 -12.90 12.10 -14.68
N ALA A 84 -11.70 11.62 -15.00
CA ALA A 84 -10.61 12.52 -15.37
C ALA A 84 -10.85 13.19 -16.72
N ILE A 85 -11.52 12.54 -17.67
CA ILE A 85 -11.95 13.20 -18.91
C ILE A 85 -12.93 14.33 -18.57
N LEU A 86 -13.95 14.05 -17.73
CA LEU A 86 -14.89 15.07 -17.24
C LEU A 86 -14.16 16.27 -16.63
N LYS A 87 -13.20 16.03 -15.74
CA LYS A 87 -12.40 17.09 -15.11
C LYS A 87 -11.57 17.87 -16.12
N TYR A 88 -10.67 17.20 -16.84
CA TYR A 88 -9.62 17.88 -17.61
C TYR A 88 -10.10 18.44 -18.96
N LYS A 89 -11.19 17.90 -19.53
CA LYS A 89 -11.73 18.38 -20.81
C LYS A 89 -12.96 19.26 -20.65
N PHE A 90 -13.75 19.04 -19.60
CA PHE A 90 -15.05 19.70 -19.44
C PHE A 90 -15.18 20.48 -18.13
N ASN A 91 -14.19 20.41 -17.23
CA ASN A 91 -14.22 21.06 -15.91
C ASN A 91 -15.45 20.64 -15.07
N ILE A 92 -15.83 19.36 -15.16
CA ILE A 92 -16.95 18.76 -14.43
C ILE A 92 -16.38 17.78 -13.39
N ILE A 93 -16.75 17.93 -12.13
CA ILE A 93 -16.37 17.02 -11.05
C ILE A 93 -17.64 16.54 -10.32
N PRO A 94 -18.21 15.38 -10.71
CA PRO A 94 -19.40 14.86 -10.04
C PRO A 94 -19.12 14.47 -8.60
N PRO A 95 -19.97 14.86 -7.63
CA PRO A 95 -19.75 14.54 -6.22
C PRO A 95 -20.09 13.08 -5.86
N CYS A 96 -20.91 12.41 -6.69
CA CYS A 96 -21.30 11.01 -6.53
C CYS A 96 -20.88 10.20 -7.75
N ILE A 97 -19.87 9.36 -7.58
CA ILE A 97 -19.35 8.47 -8.62
C ILE A 97 -19.21 7.05 -8.04
N TYR A 98 -19.81 6.09 -8.74
CA TYR A 98 -19.63 4.66 -8.45
C TYR A 98 -18.83 3.99 -9.57
N ASP A 99 -17.81 3.25 -9.16
CA ASP A 99 -16.91 2.51 -10.05
C ASP A 99 -17.20 1.00 -9.93
N THR A 100 -17.80 0.42 -10.97
CA THR A 100 -18.17 -1.01 -10.96
C THR A 100 -16.95 -1.94 -10.99
N MET A 101 -15.80 -1.52 -11.53
CA MET A 101 -14.56 -2.29 -11.48
C MET A 101 -13.99 -2.33 -10.06
N LEU A 102 -14.02 -1.22 -9.32
CA LEU A 102 -13.59 -1.18 -7.92
C LEU A 102 -14.53 -1.98 -7.01
N MET A 103 -15.85 -1.87 -7.21
CA MET A 103 -16.84 -2.71 -6.53
C MET A 103 -16.59 -4.20 -6.79
N ALA A 104 -16.26 -4.57 -8.03
CA ALA A 104 -15.96 -5.96 -8.39
C ALA A 104 -14.66 -6.47 -7.74
N LYS A 105 -13.61 -5.63 -7.60
CA LYS A 105 -12.39 -6.02 -6.88
C LYS A 105 -12.66 -6.33 -5.41
N TYR A 106 -13.53 -5.54 -4.77
CA TYR A 106 -13.97 -5.80 -3.40
C TYR A 106 -14.70 -7.15 -3.29
N LEU A 107 -15.67 -7.43 -4.16
CA LEU A 107 -16.49 -8.64 -4.08
C LEU A 107 -15.77 -9.91 -4.49
N TYR A 108 -14.90 -9.83 -5.49
CA TYR A 108 -14.33 -11.01 -6.12
C TYR A 108 -12.86 -11.21 -5.73
N GLY A 109 -12.16 -10.21 -5.21
CA GLY A 109 -10.77 -10.30 -4.80
C GLY A 109 -9.79 -9.69 -5.81
N VAL A 110 -8.52 -9.63 -5.40
CA VAL A 110 -7.50 -8.76 -6.02
C VAL A 110 -6.90 -9.29 -7.33
N ASP A 111 -6.80 -10.61 -7.47
CA ASP A 111 -6.20 -11.26 -8.64
C ASP A 111 -7.22 -11.60 -9.73
N VAL A 112 -8.46 -11.19 -9.53
CA VAL A 112 -9.55 -11.47 -10.44
C VAL A 112 -9.55 -10.46 -11.58
N LYS A 113 -9.71 -10.96 -12.82
CA LYS A 113 -9.99 -10.10 -13.95
C LYS A 113 -11.34 -9.41 -13.77
N VAL A 114 -11.33 -8.09 -13.89
CA VAL A 114 -12.46 -7.20 -13.62
C VAL A 114 -12.80 -6.33 -14.83
N SER A 115 -12.41 -6.73 -16.04
CA SER A 115 -12.88 -6.04 -17.24
C SER A 115 -14.39 -6.24 -17.42
N LEU A 116 -15.05 -5.30 -18.09
CA LEU A 116 -16.50 -5.35 -18.28
C LEU A 116 -16.96 -6.66 -18.94
N LYS A 117 -16.16 -7.20 -19.89
CA LYS A 117 -16.40 -8.49 -20.55
C LYS A 117 -16.40 -9.64 -19.55
N GLU A 118 -15.34 -9.76 -18.77
CA GLU A 118 -15.16 -10.84 -17.78
C GLU A 118 -16.23 -10.76 -16.67
N LEU A 119 -16.66 -9.56 -16.29
CA LEU A 119 -17.71 -9.36 -15.31
C LEU A 119 -19.11 -9.63 -15.87
N ALA A 120 -19.37 -9.30 -17.13
CA ALA A 120 -20.61 -9.64 -17.80
C ALA A 120 -20.80 -11.16 -17.84
N GLU A 121 -19.76 -11.90 -18.24
CA GLU A 121 -19.75 -13.36 -18.24
C GLU A 121 -19.96 -13.93 -16.83
N ARG A 122 -19.19 -13.44 -15.83
CA ARG A 122 -19.30 -13.90 -14.44
C ARG A 122 -20.68 -13.67 -13.83
N CYS A 123 -21.33 -12.55 -14.16
CA CYS A 123 -22.64 -12.19 -13.61
C CYS A 123 -23.80 -12.68 -14.48
N HIS A 124 -23.53 -13.47 -15.53
CA HIS A 124 -24.53 -13.95 -16.49
C HIS A 124 -25.36 -12.82 -17.13
N LEU A 125 -24.69 -11.70 -17.43
CA LEU A 125 -25.25 -10.55 -18.14
C LEU A 125 -25.12 -10.72 -19.65
N PRO A 126 -25.78 -9.88 -20.47
CA PRO A 126 -25.58 -9.86 -21.92
C PRO A 126 -24.09 -9.77 -22.29
N ALA A 127 -23.69 -10.48 -23.33
CA ALA A 127 -22.31 -10.51 -23.77
C ALA A 127 -21.86 -9.11 -24.21
N LYS A 128 -20.65 -8.71 -23.77
CA LYS A 128 -19.99 -7.52 -24.28
C LYS A 128 -19.63 -7.73 -25.75
N LEU A 129 -19.99 -6.76 -26.59
CA LEU A 129 -19.58 -6.75 -27.98
C LEU A 129 -18.05 -6.54 -28.08
N ASP A 130 -17.43 -7.06 -29.14
CA ASP A 130 -16.02 -6.81 -29.46
C ASP A 130 -15.93 -5.78 -30.60
N LEU A 131 -14.90 -4.94 -30.57
CA LEU A 131 -14.69 -3.88 -31.58
C LEU A 131 -13.30 -4.03 -32.21
N GLU A 132 -13.24 -4.55 -33.43
CA GLU A 132 -11.96 -4.90 -34.06
C GLU A 132 -11.28 -3.73 -34.79
N PHE A 133 -12.04 -2.75 -35.29
CA PHE A 133 -11.52 -1.75 -36.22
C PHE A 133 -10.97 -0.47 -35.58
N SER A 134 -11.35 -0.16 -34.32
CA SER A 134 -11.17 1.18 -33.72
C SER A 134 -9.71 1.53 -33.45
N LYS A 135 -8.89 0.50 -33.19
CA LYS A 135 -7.47 0.66 -32.89
C LYS A 135 -6.73 1.35 -34.05
N GLY A 136 -6.07 2.46 -33.75
CA GLY A 136 -5.28 3.22 -34.71
C GLY A 136 -6.11 4.12 -35.64
N LYS A 137 -7.44 4.08 -35.59
CA LYS A 137 -8.31 4.93 -36.42
C LYS A 137 -8.75 6.19 -35.68
N ARG A 138 -8.10 7.30 -36.03
CA ARG A 138 -8.41 8.61 -35.43
C ARG A 138 -9.73 9.17 -35.95
N GLU A 139 -9.95 9.12 -37.25
CA GLU A 139 -11.20 9.52 -37.89
C GLU A 139 -12.04 8.28 -38.24
N LEU A 140 -13.35 8.35 -37.95
CA LEU A 140 -14.27 7.25 -38.19
C LEU A 140 -15.26 7.62 -39.30
N THR A 141 -15.46 6.68 -40.23
CA THR A 141 -16.53 6.76 -41.22
C THR A 141 -17.91 6.70 -40.56
N ALA A 142 -18.97 6.99 -41.31
CA ALA A 142 -20.34 6.91 -40.79
C ALA A 142 -20.72 5.48 -40.35
N ALA A 143 -20.28 4.46 -41.10
CA ALA A 143 -20.53 3.06 -40.78
C ALA A 143 -19.77 2.62 -39.51
N GLU A 144 -18.48 2.93 -39.41
CA GLU A 144 -17.67 2.64 -38.23
C GLU A 144 -18.22 3.34 -36.98
N PHE A 145 -18.69 4.59 -37.11
CA PHE A 145 -19.31 5.27 -35.98
C PHE A 145 -20.64 4.66 -35.55
N ALA A 146 -21.44 4.14 -36.49
CA ALA A 146 -22.67 3.42 -36.16
C ALA A 146 -22.38 2.10 -35.42
N GLU A 147 -21.29 1.42 -35.78
CA GLU A 147 -20.81 0.24 -35.06
C GLU A 147 -20.30 0.60 -33.66
N LEU A 148 -19.45 1.64 -33.54
CA LEU A 148 -19.00 2.17 -32.26
C LEU A 148 -20.16 2.60 -31.36
N ARG A 149 -21.20 3.24 -31.93
CA ARG A 149 -22.44 3.58 -31.21
C ARG A 149 -23.09 2.35 -30.58
N THR A 150 -23.15 1.26 -31.33
CA THR A 150 -23.78 0.01 -30.85
C THR A 150 -22.96 -0.59 -29.71
N TYR A 151 -21.64 -0.61 -29.88
CA TYR A 151 -20.68 -1.04 -28.86
C TYR A 151 -20.79 -0.19 -27.58
N ALA A 152 -20.72 1.13 -27.68
CA ALA A 152 -20.73 2.02 -26.52
C ALA A 152 -22.09 1.99 -25.77
N ILE A 153 -23.21 1.86 -26.50
CA ILE A 153 -24.52 1.65 -25.87
C ILE A 153 -24.57 0.30 -25.13
N ASN A 154 -24.01 -0.77 -25.70
CA ASN A 154 -23.90 -2.06 -25.02
C ASN A 154 -23.10 -1.94 -23.72
N ASP A 155 -22.01 -1.17 -23.71
CA ASP A 155 -21.16 -0.96 -22.52
C ASP A 155 -21.89 -0.25 -21.37
N VAL A 156 -22.62 0.84 -21.64
CA VAL A 156 -23.39 1.52 -20.58
C VAL A 156 -24.58 0.69 -20.09
N VAL A 157 -25.16 -0.17 -20.94
CA VAL A 157 -26.20 -1.13 -20.54
C VAL A 157 -25.63 -2.19 -19.61
N ILE A 158 -24.52 -2.83 -19.99
CA ILE A 158 -23.85 -3.83 -19.14
C ILE A 158 -23.40 -3.19 -17.84
N THR A 159 -22.84 -1.98 -17.88
CA THR A 159 -22.41 -1.25 -16.67
C THR A 159 -23.60 -1.00 -15.72
N ARG A 160 -24.77 -0.62 -16.26
CA ARG A 160 -26.01 -0.42 -15.50
C ARG A 160 -26.48 -1.71 -14.82
N GLU A 161 -26.55 -2.80 -15.58
CA GLU A 161 -27.01 -4.10 -15.08
C GLU A 161 -26.03 -4.71 -14.09
N LEU A 162 -24.73 -4.60 -14.37
CA LEU A 162 -23.66 -5.00 -13.47
C LEU A 162 -23.76 -4.27 -12.14
N TYR A 163 -23.89 -2.94 -12.15
CA TYR A 163 -24.12 -2.17 -10.93
C TYR A 163 -25.31 -2.70 -10.13
N GLY A 164 -26.46 -2.91 -10.79
CA GLY A 164 -27.66 -3.45 -10.14
C GLY A 164 -27.46 -4.85 -9.55
N HIS A 165 -26.62 -5.68 -10.18
CA HIS A 165 -26.29 -7.02 -9.71
C HIS A 165 -25.35 -7.02 -8.49
N ILE A 166 -24.36 -6.11 -8.47
CA ILE A 166 -23.30 -6.13 -7.46
C ILE A 166 -23.55 -5.20 -6.28
N VAL A 167 -24.21 -4.05 -6.48
CA VAL A 167 -24.44 -3.06 -5.40
C VAL A 167 -25.12 -3.63 -4.15
N PRO A 168 -26.09 -4.57 -4.22
CA PRO A 168 -26.72 -5.13 -3.02
C PRO A 168 -25.76 -5.96 -2.15
N LYS A 169 -24.60 -6.34 -2.69
CA LYS A 169 -23.56 -7.14 -2.02
C LYS A 169 -22.43 -6.26 -1.45
N ILE A 170 -22.42 -4.96 -1.75
CA ILE A 170 -21.40 -4.03 -1.26
C ILE A 170 -21.86 -3.43 0.06
N LEU A 171 -20.96 -3.33 1.04
CA LEU A 171 -21.23 -2.60 2.27
C LEU A 171 -21.37 -1.09 1.98
N PRO A 172 -22.29 -0.36 2.62
CA PRO A 172 -22.46 1.08 2.38
C PRO A 172 -21.15 1.88 2.52
N GLU A 173 -20.35 1.56 3.53
CA GLU A 173 -19.05 2.20 3.79
C GLU A 173 -18.05 1.96 2.66
N GLU A 174 -18.16 0.82 1.97
CA GLU A 174 -17.31 0.50 0.81
C GLU A 174 -17.72 1.29 -0.44
N LEU A 175 -19.01 1.58 -0.62
CA LEU A 175 -19.47 2.48 -1.68
C LEU A 175 -18.99 3.91 -1.43
N GLU A 176 -19.06 4.37 -0.17
CA GLU A 176 -18.59 5.71 0.21
C GLU A 176 -17.09 5.85 0.01
N ILE A 177 -16.27 4.87 0.43
CA ILE A 177 -14.82 4.94 0.26
C ILE A 177 -14.39 4.80 -1.20
N ILE A 178 -15.13 4.05 -2.03
CA ILE A 178 -14.90 4.00 -3.48
C ILE A 178 -15.10 5.39 -4.09
N ASN A 179 -16.21 6.05 -3.79
CA ASN A 179 -16.45 7.42 -4.25
C ASN A 179 -15.34 8.36 -3.74
N HIS A 180 -15.04 8.32 -2.44
CA HIS A 180 -13.98 9.14 -1.84
C HIS A 180 -12.62 8.93 -2.53
N THR A 181 -12.29 7.68 -2.88
CA THR A 181 -11.04 7.36 -3.58
C THR A 181 -10.97 8.05 -4.95
N VAL A 182 -12.08 8.05 -5.69
CA VAL A 182 -12.18 8.79 -6.97
C VAL A 182 -12.12 10.29 -6.72
N GLN A 183 -12.83 10.81 -5.71
CA GLN A 183 -12.80 12.24 -5.36
C GLN A 183 -11.40 12.74 -5.01
N CYS A 184 -10.60 11.97 -4.26
CA CYS A 184 -9.21 12.31 -3.95
C CYS A 184 -8.35 12.51 -5.21
N PHE A 185 -8.60 11.73 -6.26
CA PHE A 185 -7.93 11.90 -7.54
C PHE A 185 -8.39 13.13 -8.31
N LEU A 186 -9.66 13.52 -8.18
CA LEU A 186 -10.26 14.65 -8.88
C LEU A 186 -10.08 15.99 -8.15
N ARG A 187 -9.89 16.02 -6.84
CA ARG A 187 -9.71 17.27 -6.05
C ARG A 187 -8.39 17.97 -6.42
N ASP A 188 -8.39 19.30 -6.38
CA ASP A 188 -7.21 20.15 -6.58
C ASP A 188 -6.52 20.54 -5.25
N ALA A 189 -6.47 19.60 -4.31
CA ALA A 189 -6.09 19.88 -2.92
C ALA A 189 -4.60 19.69 -2.61
N VAL A 190 -3.82 19.15 -3.55
CA VAL A 190 -2.37 18.94 -3.39
C VAL A 190 -1.65 19.62 -4.55
N LYS A 191 -0.58 20.37 -4.25
CA LYS A 191 0.19 21.15 -5.21
C LYS A 191 1.63 20.66 -5.31
N ILE A 192 2.26 20.99 -6.44
CA ILE A 192 3.63 20.62 -6.79
C ILE A 192 4.46 21.89 -6.96
N ASN A 193 5.51 22.03 -6.15
CA ASN A 193 6.56 23.02 -6.37
C ASN A 193 7.57 22.49 -7.39
N LYS A 194 7.38 22.89 -8.66
CA LYS A 194 8.18 22.43 -9.79
C LYS A 194 9.62 22.94 -9.72
N GLU A 195 9.82 24.17 -9.27
CA GLU A 195 11.12 24.83 -9.19
C GLU A 195 12.03 24.09 -8.21
N LEU A 196 11.48 23.70 -7.04
CA LEU A 196 12.20 22.91 -6.05
C LEU A 196 12.61 21.53 -6.59
N LEU A 197 11.75 20.89 -7.40
CA LEU A 197 12.06 19.61 -8.04
C LEU A 197 13.14 19.75 -9.11
N GLN A 198 13.14 20.84 -9.87
CA GLN A 198 14.19 21.13 -10.85
C GLN A 198 15.54 21.35 -10.16
N LEU A 199 15.55 22.07 -9.04
CA LEU A 199 16.73 22.23 -8.19
C LEU A 199 17.22 20.87 -7.67
N ALA A 200 16.33 20.07 -7.08
CA ALA A 200 16.66 18.73 -6.57
C ALA A 200 17.25 17.83 -7.67
N ARG A 201 16.71 17.89 -8.89
CA ARG A 201 17.23 17.16 -10.05
C ARG A 201 18.65 17.60 -10.41
N HIS A 202 18.88 18.90 -10.45
CA HIS A 202 20.19 19.47 -10.79
C HIS A 202 21.25 19.06 -9.75
N GLU A 203 20.96 19.28 -8.46
CA GLU A 203 21.86 18.91 -7.37
C GLU A 203 22.18 17.41 -7.34
N LEU A 204 21.17 16.54 -7.50
CA LEU A 204 21.37 15.10 -7.55
C LEU A 204 22.29 14.69 -8.72
N CYS A 205 22.13 15.31 -9.88
CA CYS A 205 23.00 15.03 -11.04
C CYS A 205 24.43 15.52 -10.82
N THR A 206 24.60 16.75 -10.35
CA THR A 206 25.92 17.36 -10.14
C THR A 206 26.70 16.64 -9.05
N GLN A 207 26.07 16.35 -7.91
CA GLN A 207 26.73 15.66 -6.80
C GLN A 207 27.02 14.20 -7.11
N LEU A 208 26.22 13.53 -7.95
CA LEU A 208 26.55 12.20 -8.42
C LEU A 208 27.92 12.16 -9.11
N ILE A 209 28.19 13.12 -10.00
CA ILE A 209 29.47 13.18 -10.72
C ILE A 209 30.61 13.32 -9.72
N ASN A 210 30.45 14.20 -8.72
CA ASN A 210 31.48 14.42 -7.70
C ASN A 210 31.69 13.20 -6.80
N GLU A 211 30.61 12.51 -6.41
CA GLU A 211 30.64 11.37 -5.49
C GLU A 211 31.10 10.06 -6.12
N LEU A 212 31.02 9.94 -7.45
CA LEU A 212 31.51 8.78 -8.19
C LEU A 212 33.00 8.86 -8.50
N GLY A 213 33.57 10.08 -8.61
CA GLY A 213 34.97 10.25 -8.97
C GLY A 213 35.30 9.55 -10.30
N GLU A 214 36.23 8.61 -10.25
CA GLU A 214 36.66 7.80 -11.41
C GLU A 214 35.77 6.57 -11.67
N ILE A 215 34.84 6.23 -10.76
CA ILE A 215 33.95 5.06 -10.92
C ILE A 215 32.86 5.40 -11.94
N HIS A 216 32.77 4.63 -13.01
CA HIS A 216 31.74 4.85 -14.02
C HIS A 216 30.38 4.28 -13.55
N PRO A 217 29.25 5.02 -13.72
CA PRO A 217 27.93 4.55 -13.28
C PRO A 217 27.56 3.15 -13.81
N GLU A 218 27.97 2.82 -15.03
CA GLU A 218 27.69 1.56 -15.69
C GLU A 218 28.27 0.38 -14.91
N GLU A 219 29.49 0.54 -14.37
CA GLU A 219 30.25 -0.48 -13.63
C GLU A 219 29.54 -0.93 -12.35
N VAL A 220 28.87 0.01 -11.67
CA VAL A 220 28.15 -0.26 -10.42
C VAL A 220 26.65 -0.36 -10.60
N SER A 221 26.11 -0.20 -11.82
CA SER A 221 24.66 -0.27 -12.08
C SER A 221 24.13 -1.70 -12.16
N SER A 222 24.89 -2.61 -12.76
CA SER A 222 24.54 -4.02 -12.94
C SER A 222 24.86 -4.83 -11.68
N ASP A 223 23.96 -5.71 -11.27
CA ASP A 223 24.16 -6.58 -10.10
C ASP A 223 25.39 -7.48 -10.31
N ARG A 224 25.58 -7.97 -11.54
CA ARG A 224 26.71 -8.84 -11.90
C ARG A 224 28.05 -8.10 -11.88
N GLN A 225 28.13 -6.94 -12.54
CA GLN A 225 29.38 -6.17 -12.62
C GLN A 225 29.79 -5.65 -11.25
N PHE A 226 28.83 -5.11 -10.49
CA PHE A 226 29.08 -4.66 -9.12
C PHE A 226 29.57 -5.80 -8.22
N ALA A 227 28.94 -6.99 -8.29
CA ALA A 227 29.38 -8.14 -7.50
C ALA A 227 30.82 -8.55 -7.84
N GLN A 228 31.21 -8.50 -9.13
CA GLN A 228 32.56 -8.82 -9.56
C GLN A 228 33.59 -7.81 -9.03
N LEU A 229 33.30 -6.50 -9.14
CA LEU A 229 34.17 -5.44 -8.64
C LEU A 229 34.32 -5.51 -7.12
N LEU A 230 33.21 -5.64 -6.40
CA LEU A 230 33.21 -5.74 -4.95
C LEU A 230 33.93 -7.02 -4.47
N SER A 231 33.72 -8.15 -5.15
CA SER A 231 34.44 -9.39 -4.84
C SER A 231 35.94 -9.26 -5.10
N GLY A 232 36.35 -8.51 -6.13
CA GLY A 232 37.76 -8.22 -6.38
C GLY A 232 38.39 -7.42 -5.25
N ALA A 233 37.76 -6.30 -4.87
CA ALA A 233 38.22 -5.45 -3.77
C ALA A 233 38.28 -6.21 -2.43
N LEU A 234 37.27 -7.03 -2.12
CA LEU A 234 37.27 -7.85 -0.91
C LEU A 234 38.37 -8.93 -0.93
N ALA A 235 38.67 -9.52 -2.09
CA ALA A 235 39.71 -10.53 -2.21
C ALA A 235 41.11 -9.98 -1.90
N GLU A 236 41.39 -8.71 -2.21
CA GLU A 236 42.65 -8.04 -1.84
C GLU A 236 42.88 -7.99 -0.32
N THR A 237 41.79 -8.09 0.46
CA THR A 237 41.82 -8.13 1.93
C THR A 237 41.51 -9.52 2.49
N ASN A 238 41.63 -10.59 1.68
CA ASN A 238 41.29 -11.98 2.02
C ASN A 238 39.85 -12.17 2.53
N ARG A 239 38.91 -11.36 2.04
CA ARG A 239 37.48 -11.44 2.36
C ARG A 239 36.70 -11.92 1.14
N ALA A 240 35.57 -12.58 1.39
CA ALA A 240 34.66 -13.02 0.35
C ALA A 240 33.35 -12.22 0.40
N LEU A 241 32.74 -12.00 -0.77
CA LEU A 241 31.40 -11.43 -0.85
C LEU A 241 30.39 -12.42 -0.30
N ALA A 242 29.58 -12.03 0.69
CA ALA A 242 28.62 -12.97 1.23
C ALA A 242 27.39 -13.16 0.34
N MET A 243 26.74 -14.28 0.60
CA MET A 243 25.62 -14.79 -0.16
C MET A 243 24.42 -14.90 0.76
N LYS A 244 23.24 -14.64 0.22
CA LYS A 244 21.96 -14.79 0.91
C LYS A 244 21.01 -15.70 0.13
N PRO A 245 20.05 -16.37 0.79
CA PRO A 245 19.02 -17.12 0.10
C PRO A 245 18.17 -16.21 -0.82
N GLY A 246 18.00 -16.62 -2.07
CA GLY A 246 17.08 -16.02 -3.04
C GLY A 246 16.05 -17.03 -3.54
N LYS A 247 15.08 -16.57 -4.35
CA LYS A 247 14.01 -17.44 -4.89
C LYS A 247 14.54 -18.67 -5.65
N ASN A 248 15.70 -18.56 -6.29
CA ASN A 248 16.30 -19.59 -7.14
C ASN A 248 17.70 -20.02 -6.65
N GLY A 249 17.91 -20.04 -5.33
CA GLY A 249 19.20 -20.38 -4.72
C GLY A 249 19.95 -19.18 -4.14
N MET A 250 21.21 -19.38 -3.76
CA MET A 250 22.02 -18.34 -3.14
C MET A 250 22.36 -17.23 -4.13
N ILE A 251 22.17 -15.98 -3.71
CA ILE A 251 22.48 -14.77 -4.48
C ILE A 251 23.42 -13.85 -3.69
N PRO A 252 24.25 -13.01 -4.34
CA PRO A 252 25.10 -12.07 -3.63
C PRO A 252 24.30 -11.07 -2.76
N ALA A 253 24.76 -10.81 -1.55
CA ALA A 253 24.14 -9.90 -0.58
C ALA A 253 24.42 -8.41 -0.89
N ILE A 254 24.12 -7.98 -2.12
CA ILE A 254 24.46 -6.66 -2.68
C ILE A 254 23.27 -5.70 -2.83
N SER A 255 22.13 -6.03 -2.23
CA SER A 255 20.94 -5.18 -2.26
C SER A 255 21.10 -4.00 -1.30
N LYS A 256 20.47 -2.86 -1.61
CA LYS A 256 20.55 -1.65 -0.77
C LYS A 256 20.23 -1.90 0.71
N ASN A 257 19.28 -2.79 1.00
CA ASN A 257 18.83 -3.07 2.37
C ASN A 257 19.56 -4.26 3.00
N ASP A 258 20.55 -4.85 2.33
CA ASP A 258 21.30 -5.96 2.91
C ASP A 258 22.19 -5.43 4.05
N PRO A 259 22.17 -6.06 5.24
CA PRO A 259 22.98 -5.63 6.37
C PRO A 259 24.46 -5.47 6.04
N GLU A 260 25.00 -6.39 5.23
CA GLU A 260 26.41 -6.33 4.82
C GLU A 260 26.74 -5.12 3.96
N MET A 261 25.87 -4.76 3.00
CA MET A 261 26.04 -3.53 2.20
C MET A 261 26.06 -2.29 3.08
N GLN A 262 25.25 -2.26 4.15
CA GLN A 262 25.24 -1.13 5.09
C GLN A 262 26.53 -1.11 5.93
N ASN A 263 26.98 -2.27 6.40
CA ASN A 263 28.22 -2.38 7.19
C ASN A 263 29.46 -1.97 6.38
N MET A 264 29.52 -2.35 5.09
CA MET A 264 30.65 -2.04 4.20
C MET A 264 30.82 -0.54 3.89
N LEU A 265 29.87 0.32 4.27
CA LEU A 265 30.07 1.77 4.19
C LEU A 265 31.07 2.31 5.22
N SER A 266 31.28 1.56 6.30
CA SER A 266 32.30 1.84 7.32
C SER A 266 33.47 0.84 7.23
N ASP A 267 33.62 0.16 6.09
CA ASP A 267 34.70 -0.80 5.88
C ASP A 267 36.08 -0.14 6.05
N PRO A 268 37.11 -0.80 6.60
CA PRO A 268 38.46 -0.22 6.66
C PRO A 268 39.05 0.06 5.27
N ASP A 269 38.67 -0.70 4.24
CA ASP A 269 39.16 -0.54 2.87
C ASP A 269 38.45 0.63 2.15
N PRO A 270 39.18 1.68 1.73
CA PRO A 270 38.60 2.80 0.97
C PRO A 270 37.88 2.38 -0.31
N LEU A 271 38.43 1.43 -1.07
CA LEU A 271 37.87 1.01 -2.35
C LEU A 271 36.51 0.33 -2.15
N VAL A 272 36.39 -0.52 -1.13
CA VAL A 272 35.12 -1.16 -0.75
C VAL A 272 34.09 -0.10 -0.37
N ARG A 273 34.46 0.87 0.48
CA ARG A 273 33.55 1.96 0.88
C ARG A 273 33.06 2.76 -0.33
N GLU A 274 33.97 3.13 -1.23
CA GLU A 274 33.68 3.93 -2.42
C GLU A 274 32.76 3.17 -3.41
N LEU A 275 33.05 1.91 -3.70
CA LEU A 275 32.22 1.06 -4.56
C LEU A 275 30.80 0.90 -4.00
N VAL A 276 30.67 0.64 -2.70
CA VAL A 276 29.36 0.48 -2.04
C VAL A 276 28.60 1.81 -2.06
N LYS A 277 29.26 2.93 -1.74
CA LYS A 277 28.65 4.26 -1.82
C LYS A 277 28.16 4.58 -3.23
N ALA A 278 29.00 4.35 -4.25
CA ALA A 278 28.69 4.53 -5.66
C ALA A 278 27.48 3.70 -6.09
N ARG A 279 27.44 2.43 -5.71
CA ARG A 279 26.31 1.51 -5.97
C ARG A 279 25.00 2.02 -5.38
N LEU A 280 25.01 2.42 -4.11
CA LEU A 280 23.82 2.93 -3.43
C LEU A 280 23.29 4.19 -4.09
N LEU A 281 24.20 5.07 -4.50
CA LEU A 281 23.89 6.33 -5.17
C LEU A 281 23.30 6.10 -6.57
N VAL A 282 23.94 5.28 -7.42
CA VAL A 282 23.49 4.99 -8.79
C VAL A 282 22.12 4.30 -8.80
N LYS A 283 21.91 3.27 -7.98
CA LYS A 283 20.60 2.58 -7.90
C LYS A 283 19.50 3.49 -7.38
N SER A 284 19.78 4.30 -6.36
CA SER A 284 18.78 5.21 -5.78
C SER A 284 18.49 6.40 -6.69
N LYS A 285 19.49 6.90 -7.44
CA LYS A 285 19.34 8.00 -8.41
C LYS A 285 18.24 7.70 -9.42
N ALA A 286 18.26 6.53 -10.06
CA ALA A 286 17.27 6.19 -11.09
C ALA A 286 15.83 6.28 -10.53
N GLN A 287 15.61 5.75 -9.33
CA GLN A 287 14.32 5.81 -8.65
C GLN A 287 13.91 7.25 -8.30
N LEU A 288 14.82 8.05 -7.73
CA LEU A 288 14.54 9.44 -7.35
C LEU A 288 14.29 10.32 -8.59
N GLN A 289 15.09 10.16 -9.64
CA GLN A 289 14.92 10.88 -10.90
C GLN A 289 13.60 10.55 -11.59
N SER A 290 13.19 9.28 -11.60
CA SER A 290 11.90 8.87 -12.13
C SER A 290 10.75 9.59 -11.40
N ARG A 291 10.79 9.66 -10.06
CA ARG A 291 9.80 10.37 -9.25
C ARG A 291 9.80 11.88 -9.51
N ILE A 292 10.97 12.49 -9.58
CA ILE A 292 11.11 13.92 -9.88
C ILE A 292 10.56 14.24 -11.27
N ASN A 293 10.92 13.45 -12.29
CA ASN A 293 10.46 13.66 -13.65
C ASN A 293 8.95 13.48 -13.77
N TYR A 294 8.37 12.48 -13.09
CA TYR A 294 6.92 12.30 -13.00
C TYR A 294 6.23 13.54 -12.42
N LEU A 295 6.72 14.05 -11.28
CA LEU A 295 6.12 15.21 -10.61
C LEU A 295 6.25 16.48 -11.46
N ILE A 296 7.41 16.73 -12.09
CA ILE A 296 7.59 17.85 -13.01
C ILE A 296 6.66 17.73 -14.22
N GLY A 297 6.56 16.55 -14.82
CA GLY A 297 5.66 16.28 -15.95
C GLY A 297 4.20 16.53 -15.57
N THR A 298 3.77 16.03 -14.42
CA THR A 298 2.43 16.24 -13.87
C THR A 298 2.16 17.72 -13.64
N ALA A 299 3.10 18.46 -13.02
CA ALA A 299 2.97 19.88 -12.78
C ALA A 299 2.80 20.68 -14.09
N ASN A 300 3.56 20.32 -15.14
CA ASN A 300 3.44 20.95 -16.45
C ASN A 300 2.07 20.73 -17.10
N LEU A 301 1.51 19.52 -16.95
CA LEU A 301 0.25 19.14 -17.57
C LEU A 301 -0.96 19.75 -16.84
N THR A 302 -0.92 19.81 -15.51
CA THR A 302 -2.09 20.12 -14.67
C THR A 302 -2.08 21.53 -14.09
N GLY A 303 -1.10 22.36 -14.43
CA GLY A 303 -0.93 23.68 -13.81
C GLY A 303 -0.48 23.63 -12.35
N GLY A 304 0.30 22.60 -11.99
CA GLY A 304 0.89 22.45 -10.66
C GLY A 304 0.04 21.70 -9.63
N THR A 305 -1.07 21.09 -10.02
CA THR A 305 -1.83 20.20 -9.13
C THR A 305 -1.27 18.78 -9.15
N LEU A 306 -1.27 18.09 -8.01
CA LEU A 306 -0.99 16.65 -7.93
C LEU A 306 -2.30 15.86 -7.74
N PRO A 307 -2.74 15.10 -8.76
CA PRO A 307 -3.85 14.17 -8.63
C PRO A 307 -3.45 12.99 -7.74
N VAL A 308 -4.19 12.76 -6.65
CA VAL A 308 -3.88 11.69 -5.69
C VAL A 308 -4.49 10.38 -6.16
N PHE A 309 -3.69 9.54 -6.81
CA PHE A 309 -4.14 8.23 -7.29
C PHE A 309 -3.85 7.12 -6.26
N LEU A 310 -4.91 6.46 -5.80
CA LEU A 310 -4.84 5.29 -4.93
C LEU A 310 -5.57 4.11 -5.56
N LYS A 311 -4.88 2.97 -5.63
CA LYS A 311 -5.47 1.68 -6.00
C LYS A 311 -6.27 1.16 -4.82
N TYR A 312 -7.59 1.33 -4.88
CA TYR A 312 -8.51 0.71 -3.95
C TYR A 312 -8.40 -0.82 -4.00
N HIS A 313 -8.43 -1.45 -2.81
CA HIS A 313 -8.45 -2.90 -2.63
C HIS A 313 -7.34 -3.64 -3.40
N HIS A 314 -6.10 -3.15 -3.32
CA HIS A 314 -4.97 -3.76 -4.05
C HIS A 314 -4.38 -4.99 -3.35
N ALA A 315 -4.36 -5.00 -2.02
CA ALA A 315 -3.92 -6.15 -1.24
C ALA A 315 -5.11 -7.02 -0.82
N GLN A 316 -4.86 -8.31 -0.56
CA GLN A 316 -5.87 -9.24 -0.04
C GLN A 316 -6.56 -8.75 1.24
N THR A 317 -5.85 -7.96 2.05
CA THR A 317 -6.37 -7.37 3.29
C THR A 317 -7.31 -6.17 3.07
N GLY A 318 -7.50 -5.75 1.81
CA GLY A 318 -8.25 -4.55 1.43
C GLY A 318 -7.42 -3.26 1.46
N ARG A 319 -6.11 -3.35 1.77
CA ARG A 319 -5.21 -2.20 1.79
C ARG A 319 -5.07 -1.56 0.41
N PHE A 320 -4.96 -0.24 0.43
CA PHE A 320 -4.70 0.58 -0.74
C PHE A 320 -3.22 0.50 -1.14
N ALA A 321 -2.93 0.87 -2.38
CA ALA A 321 -1.56 1.06 -2.85
C ALA A 321 -1.49 2.30 -3.75
N GLY A 322 -0.30 2.86 -3.96
CA GLY A 322 -0.12 3.88 -4.99
C GLY A 322 -0.07 3.28 -6.42
N GLY A 323 -0.18 4.13 -7.43
CA GLY A 323 -0.28 3.72 -8.83
C GLY A 323 -0.13 4.87 -9.81
N ASN A 324 -0.52 4.64 -11.08
CA ASN A 324 -0.56 5.67 -12.12
C ASN A 324 0.76 6.47 -12.25
N GLY A 325 1.90 5.77 -12.27
CA GLY A 325 3.24 6.37 -12.41
C GLY A 325 3.93 6.84 -11.12
N LEU A 326 3.19 7.08 -10.03
CA LEU A 326 3.79 7.47 -8.74
C LEU A 326 3.13 6.79 -7.54
N ASN A 327 3.91 6.01 -6.79
CA ASN A 327 3.45 5.42 -5.55
C ASN A 327 3.58 6.40 -4.36
N LEU A 328 2.52 7.17 -4.09
CA LEU A 328 2.45 8.12 -2.97
C LEU A 328 2.54 7.45 -1.59
N GLN A 329 2.12 6.19 -1.47
CA GLN A 329 2.24 5.40 -0.24
C GLN A 329 3.70 5.08 0.10
N ASN A 330 4.63 5.24 -0.86
CA ASN A 330 6.04 4.85 -0.68
C ASN A 330 7.00 5.92 -1.23
N LEU A 331 6.76 7.18 -0.86
CA LEU A 331 7.67 8.29 -1.09
C LEU A 331 9.00 8.10 -0.33
N PRO A 332 10.11 8.66 -0.82
CA PRO A 332 11.41 8.41 -0.22
C PRO A 332 11.48 9.11 1.15
N VAL A 333 11.91 8.40 2.17
CA VAL A 333 11.95 8.90 3.55
C VAL A 333 13.35 9.46 3.86
N PRO A 334 13.47 10.74 4.25
CA PRO A 334 14.75 11.33 4.66
C PRO A 334 15.37 10.58 5.85
N GLY A 335 16.71 10.51 5.90
CA GLY A 335 17.45 9.91 7.01
C GLY A 335 17.57 8.38 6.97
N ARG A 336 16.91 7.69 6.02
CA ARG A 336 17.06 6.24 5.84
C ARG A 336 18.29 5.86 5.02
N SER A 337 18.87 6.80 4.29
CA SER A 337 20.07 6.54 3.49
C SER A 337 21.31 6.94 4.27
N PRO A 338 22.40 6.18 4.21
CA PRO A 338 23.70 6.60 4.75
C PRO A 338 24.40 7.65 3.86
N VAL A 339 23.87 7.90 2.66
CA VAL A 339 24.39 8.87 1.70
C VAL A 339 23.56 10.15 1.78
N GLN A 340 24.20 11.26 2.16
CA GLN A 340 23.53 12.53 2.51
C GLN A 340 22.69 13.11 1.37
N ILE A 341 23.20 13.15 0.14
CA ILE A 341 22.46 13.68 -1.01
C ILE A 341 21.16 12.93 -1.31
N LEU A 342 21.12 11.62 -1.04
CA LEU A 342 19.90 10.84 -1.20
C LEU A 342 18.83 11.27 -0.19
N ASN A 343 19.23 11.61 1.05
CA ASN A 343 18.33 12.12 2.07
C ASN A 343 17.85 13.54 1.74
N ASP A 344 18.73 14.41 1.27
CA ASP A 344 18.38 15.78 0.91
C ASP A 344 17.45 15.82 -0.31
N THR A 345 17.70 14.97 -1.31
CA THR A 345 16.80 14.80 -2.45
C THR A 345 15.45 14.25 -2.01
N ALA A 346 15.42 13.25 -1.12
CA ALA A 346 14.18 12.70 -0.58
C ALA A 346 13.37 13.78 0.16
N ARG A 347 14.04 14.62 0.95
CA ARG A 347 13.44 15.77 1.64
C ARG A 347 12.84 16.75 0.64
N LYS A 348 13.59 17.16 -0.38
CA LYS A 348 13.10 18.09 -1.42
C LYS A 348 11.90 17.53 -2.19
N ILE A 349 11.86 16.23 -2.47
CA ILE A 349 10.68 15.58 -3.10
C ILE A 349 9.45 15.71 -2.21
N ARG A 350 9.58 15.45 -0.90
CA ARG A 350 8.46 15.58 0.06
C ARG A 350 8.05 17.04 0.25
N GLN A 351 9.01 17.97 0.34
CA GLN A 351 8.75 19.41 0.42
C GLN A 351 8.03 19.95 -0.81
N ALA A 352 8.34 19.41 -1.99
CA ALA A 352 7.72 19.85 -3.22
C ALA A 352 6.23 19.50 -3.32
N ILE A 353 5.73 18.58 -2.48
CA ILE A 353 4.32 18.23 -2.40
C ILE A 353 3.72 19.01 -1.24
N HIS A 354 2.93 20.04 -1.55
CA HIS A 354 2.49 21.04 -0.57
C HIS A 354 1.01 21.39 -0.67
N ALA A 355 0.47 21.99 0.38
CA ALA A 355 -0.90 22.49 0.41
C ALA A 355 -1.04 23.78 -0.43
N PRO A 356 -2.23 24.07 -1.00
CA PRO A 356 -2.51 25.35 -1.65
C PRO A 356 -2.28 26.56 -0.73
N ALA A 357 -2.11 27.75 -1.29
CA ALA A 357 -1.93 28.97 -0.51
C ALA A 357 -3.14 29.23 0.41
N GLY A 358 -2.88 29.55 1.69
CA GLY A 358 -3.90 29.73 2.73
C GLY A 358 -4.45 28.43 3.35
N TYR A 359 -3.92 27.28 2.92
CA TYR A 359 -4.26 25.95 3.43
C TYR A 359 -3.02 25.27 4.01
N VAL A 360 -3.24 24.33 4.90
CA VAL A 360 -2.22 23.44 5.47
C VAL A 360 -2.69 22.00 5.42
N PHE A 361 -1.73 21.09 5.51
CA PHE A 361 -2.01 19.69 5.78
C PHE A 361 -2.11 19.44 7.28
N VAL A 362 -3.10 18.64 7.64
CA VAL A 362 -3.26 18.09 8.99
C VAL A 362 -3.16 16.57 8.85
N ALA A 363 -2.07 15.99 9.35
CA ALA A 363 -1.88 14.55 9.37
C ALA A 363 -2.17 13.99 10.75
N VAL A 364 -2.91 12.89 10.81
CA VAL A 364 -3.12 12.14 12.05
C VAL A 364 -2.85 10.67 11.79
N ASP A 365 -1.94 10.10 12.58
CA ASP A 365 -1.45 8.74 12.45
C ASP A 365 -1.83 7.89 13.64
N ALA A 366 -2.18 6.64 13.37
CA ALA A 366 -2.61 5.71 14.40
C ALA A 366 -1.39 5.16 15.17
N ALA A 367 -1.41 5.27 16.50
CA ALA A 367 -0.30 4.80 17.31
C ALA A 367 -0.30 3.26 17.38
N GLN A 368 0.59 2.59 16.63
CA GLN A 368 0.79 1.14 16.69
C GLN A 368 -0.49 0.33 16.45
N ILE A 369 -1.29 0.72 15.46
CA ILE A 369 -2.64 0.19 15.23
C ILE A 369 -2.69 -1.34 15.14
N GLU A 370 -1.75 -1.96 14.43
CA GLU A 370 -1.73 -3.42 14.28
C GLU A 370 -1.48 -4.14 15.61
N ALA A 371 -0.60 -3.61 16.47
CA ALA A 371 -0.31 -4.22 17.77
C ALA A 371 -1.51 -4.12 18.72
N ARG A 372 -2.24 -2.99 18.67
CA ARG A 372 -3.49 -2.79 19.43
C ARG A 372 -4.59 -3.73 18.95
N VAL A 373 -4.78 -3.84 17.64
CA VAL A 373 -5.75 -4.75 17.03
C VAL A 373 -5.42 -6.21 17.37
N LEU A 374 -4.14 -6.61 17.32
CA LEU A 374 -3.73 -7.96 17.70
C LEU A 374 -4.03 -8.26 19.16
N ALA A 375 -3.68 -7.35 20.08
CA ALA A 375 -3.95 -7.53 21.52
C ALA A 375 -5.45 -7.63 21.82
N TRP A 376 -6.27 -6.78 21.20
CA TRP A 376 -7.72 -6.83 21.32
C TRP A 376 -8.31 -8.12 20.75
N LEU A 377 -7.96 -8.48 19.51
CA LEU A 377 -8.50 -9.65 18.81
C LEU A 377 -8.21 -10.95 19.56
N THR A 378 -7.05 -11.02 20.22
CA THR A 378 -6.58 -12.21 20.93
C THR A 378 -6.96 -12.21 22.42
N GLY A 379 -7.46 -11.09 22.95
CA GLY A 379 -7.74 -10.94 24.39
C GLY A 379 -6.46 -10.95 25.24
N GLU A 380 -5.37 -10.36 24.75
CA GLU A 380 -4.10 -10.28 25.46
C GLU A 380 -4.11 -9.13 26.49
N GLU A 381 -4.65 -9.42 27.68
CA GLU A 381 -4.88 -8.43 28.75
C GLU A 381 -3.64 -7.64 29.17
N THR A 382 -2.47 -8.26 29.15
CA THR A 382 -1.20 -7.59 29.49
C THR A 382 -0.93 -6.43 28.52
N LEU A 383 -1.11 -6.67 27.22
CA LEU A 383 -0.93 -5.63 26.21
C LEU A 383 -2.07 -4.61 26.23
N ASN A 384 -3.32 -5.06 26.37
CA ASN A 384 -4.48 -4.17 26.43
C ASN A 384 -4.37 -3.17 27.60
N THR A 385 -3.96 -3.65 28.78
CA THR A 385 -3.72 -2.82 29.96
C THR A 385 -2.59 -1.82 29.74
N ALA A 386 -1.48 -2.26 29.13
CA ALA A 386 -0.35 -1.38 28.84
C ALA A 386 -0.72 -0.28 27.83
N PHE A 387 -1.50 -0.62 26.80
CA PHE A 387 -2.03 0.35 25.84
C PHE A 387 -3.00 1.34 26.49
N ALA A 388 -3.90 0.89 27.36
CA ALA A 388 -4.84 1.76 28.09
C ALA A 388 -4.13 2.73 29.03
N ALA A 389 -2.99 2.31 29.59
CA ALA A 389 -2.16 3.12 30.46
C ALA A 389 -1.14 4.01 29.71
N GLY A 390 -1.16 4.04 28.37
CA GLY A 390 -0.25 4.87 27.56
C GLY A 390 1.23 4.48 27.67
N LYS A 391 1.51 3.21 27.97
CA LYS A 391 2.87 2.73 28.19
C LYS A 391 3.61 2.43 26.89
N ASP A 392 4.93 2.61 26.92
CA ASP A 392 5.82 2.18 25.84
C ASP A 392 6.06 0.67 25.90
N ILE A 393 5.16 -0.09 25.27
CA ILE A 393 5.20 -1.55 25.27
C ILE A 393 6.50 -2.15 24.72
N TYR A 394 7.22 -1.40 23.87
CA TYR A 394 8.52 -1.83 23.34
C TYR A 394 9.58 -1.79 24.43
N SER A 395 9.59 -0.70 25.20
CA SER A 395 10.47 -0.53 26.36
C SER A 395 10.11 -1.49 27.48
N GLU A 396 8.83 -1.71 27.77
CA GLU A 396 8.41 -2.66 28.81
C GLU A 396 8.84 -4.09 28.48
N PHE A 397 8.54 -4.57 27.26
CA PHE A 397 8.92 -5.91 26.85
C PHE A 397 10.45 -6.11 26.88
N ALA A 398 11.21 -5.14 26.37
CA ALA A 398 12.67 -5.21 26.41
C ALA A 398 13.19 -5.20 27.86
N THR A 399 12.62 -4.36 28.73
CA THR A 399 13.03 -4.29 30.13
C THR A 399 12.81 -5.62 30.85
N ASP A 400 11.70 -6.29 30.60
CA ASP A 400 11.40 -7.59 31.20
C ASP A 400 12.34 -8.69 30.71
N VAL A 401 12.68 -8.71 29.41
CA VAL A 401 13.53 -9.76 28.82
C VAL A 401 15.01 -9.60 29.19
N PHE A 402 15.49 -8.37 29.26
CA PHE A 402 16.89 -8.05 29.54
C PHE A 402 17.16 -7.76 31.03
N HIS A 403 16.11 -7.56 31.83
CA HIS A 403 16.20 -7.14 33.24
C HIS A 403 16.95 -5.80 33.41
N GLU A 404 16.78 -4.90 32.44
CA GLU A 404 17.50 -3.64 32.34
C GLU A 404 16.62 -2.55 31.72
N PRO A 405 16.73 -1.27 32.13
CA PRO A 405 15.87 -0.23 31.60
C PRO A 405 16.04 -0.04 30.09
N ALA A 406 14.95 -0.17 29.33
CA ALA A 406 14.87 0.25 27.93
C ALA A 406 14.09 1.57 27.81
N GLY A 407 14.36 2.35 26.76
CA GLY A 407 13.72 3.65 26.62
C GLY A 407 14.17 4.44 25.39
N HIS A 408 13.55 5.60 25.19
CA HIS A 408 14.06 6.60 24.26
C HIS A 408 15.38 7.17 24.80
N PRO A 409 16.46 7.19 23.98
CA PRO A 409 17.73 7.76 24.41
C PRO A 409 17.59 9.27 24.60
N ARG A 410 18.07 9.79 25.73
CA ARG A 410 18.05 11.24 26.03
C ARG A 410 19.25 11.98 25.47
N ASP A 411 20.37 11.27 25.32
CA ASP A 411 21.64 11.80 24.83
C ASP A 411 22.45 10.70 24.12
N SER A 412 23.66 11.05 23.69
CA SER A 412 24.57 10.14 22.98
C SER A 412 25.49 9.34 23.90
N THR A 413 25.25 9.29 25.22
CA THR A 413 26.08 8.49 26.14
C THR A 413 25.92 6.99 25.86
N PRO A 414 26.96 6.16 26.13
CA PRO A 414 26.87 4.71 25.90
C PRO A 414 25.69 4.05 26.63
N ALA A 415 25.36 4.53 27.84
CA ALA A 415 24.23 4.01 28.61
C ALA A 415 22.89 4.31 27.93
N GLU A 416 22.67 5.55 27.46
CA GLU A 416 21.43 5.92 26.75
C GLU A 416 21.32 5.24 25.38
N GLN A 417 22.43 5.12 24.65
CA GLN A 417 22.48 4.34 23.40
C GLN A 417 22.06 2.88 23.64
N ARG A 418 22.51 2.27 24.75
CA ARG A 418 22.10 0.92 25.15
C ARG A 418 20.61 0.83 25.44
N LYS A 419 20.02 1.80 26.15
CA LYS A 419 18.55 1.86 26.35
C LYS A 419 17.79 1.92 25.02
N GLY A 420 18.25 2.76 24.10
CA GLY A 420 17.69 2.91 22.77
C GLY A 420 17.78 1.63 21.94
N LEU A 421 18.91 0.92 22.03
CA LEU A 421 19.11 -0.37 21.38
C LEU A 421 18.16 -1.44 21.93
N LEU A 422 18.03 -1.55 23.26
CA LEU A 422 17.09 -2.49 23.88
C LEU A 422 15.65 -2.20 23.46
N ARG A 423 15.24 -0.93 23.45
CA ARG A 423 13.92 -0.53 22.95
C ARG A 423 13.73 -0.91 21.48
N LYS A 424 14.75 -0.75 20.64
CA LYS A 424 14.70 -1.15 19.22
C LYS A 424 14.50 -2.66 19.07
N ILE A 425 15.16 -3.48 19.88
CA ILE A 425 14.94 -4.93 19.95
C ILE A 425 13.50 -5.24 20.36
N GLY A 426 13.01 -4.57 21.41
CA GLY A 426 11.62 -4.72 21.86
C GLY A 426 10.60 -4.36 20.78
N LYS A 427 10.87 -3.29 20.02
CA LYS A 427 10.04 -2.91 18.86
C LYS A 427 10.03 -3.99 17.78
N THR A 428 11.18 -4.52 17.40
CA THR A 428 11.27 -5.62 16.43
C THR A 428 10.52 -6.86 16.94
N ALA A 429 10.60 -7.17 18.23
CA ALA A 429 9.90 -8.29 18.84
C ALA A 429 8.38 -8.12 18.80
N ILE A 430 7.84 -7.00 19.28
CA ILE A 430 6.39 -6.75 19.30
C ILE A 430 5.79 -6.76 17.88
N LEU A 431 6.47 -6.14 16.91
CA LEU A 431 5.96 -6.04 15.54
C LEU A 431 6.14 -7.33 14.73
N GLY A 432 7.19 -8.11 15.01
CA GLY A 432 7.52 -9.31 14.25
C GLY A 432 6.93 -10.60 14.81
N LEU A 433 7.00 -10.80 16.12
CA LEU A 433 6.69 -12.09 16.75
C LEU A 433 5.19 -12.35 16.88
N GLY A 434 4.35 -11.31 16.75
CA GLY A 434 2.88 -11.42 16.76
C GLY A 434 2.27 -12.23 15.61
N TYR A 435 3.06 -12.63 14.61
CA TYR A 435 2.61 -13.35 13.42
C TYR A 435 3.42 -14.61 13.12
N ASN A 436 3.86 -15.33 14.16
CA ASN A 436 4.62 -16.59 14.05
C ASN A 436 5.99 -16.46 13.35
N MET A 437 6.67 -15.32 13.50
CA MET A 437 8.09 -15.21 13.12
C MET A 437 8.95 -16.18 13.96
N GLY A 438 9.80 -16.95 13.29
CA GLY A 438 10.72 -17.91 13.90
C GLY A 438 12.05 -17.30 14.34
N VAL A 439 12.83 -18.07 15.11
CA VAL A 439 14.10 -17.63 15.71
C VAL A 439 15.12 -17.20 14.66
N GLU A 440 15.25 -17.97 13.57
CA GLU A 440 16.18 -17.69 12.48
C GLU A 440 15.93 -16.31 11.85
N ARG A 441 14.70 -16.08 11.34
CA ARG A 441 14.32 -14.79 10.75
C ARG A 441 14.43 -13.64 11.74
N PHE A 442 14.13 -13.87 13.01
CA PHE A 442 14.28 -12.85 14.05
C PHE A 442 15.76 -12.50 14.26
N ALA A 443 16.65 -13.51 14.35
CA ALA A 443 18.10 -13.31 14.44
C ALA A 443 18.64 -12.52 13.24
N GLU A 444 18.18 -12.81 12.01
CA GLU A 444 18.53 -12.05 10.81
C GLU A 444 18.13 -10.58 10.91
N GLN A 445 16.91 -10.28 11.40
CA GLN A 445 16.46 -8.90 11.58
C GLN A 445 17.32 -8.15 12.60
N LEU A 446 17.67 -8.81 13.70
CA LEU A 446 18.53 -8.26 14.74
C LEU A 446 19.97 -8.02 14.25
N LYS A 447 20.49 -8.87 13.37
CA LYS A 447 21.86 -8.79 12.82
C LYS A 447 22.18 -7.39 12.26
N SER A 448 21.19 -6.73 11.65
CA SER A 448 21.35 -5.40 11.04
C SER A 448 21.71 -4.25 11.98
N PHE A 449 21.50 -4.40 13.29
CA PHE A 449 21.82 -3.33 14.26
C PHE A 449 22.40 -3.82 15.59
N ILE A 450 22.60 -5.13 15.76
CA ILE A 450 23.21 -5.72 16.95
C ILE A 450 24.62 -6.27 16.66
N ALA A 451 24.97 -6.57 15.40
CA ALA A 451 26.25 -7.18 15.04
C ALA A 451 27.50 -6.36 15.47
N SER A 452 27.34 -5.05 15.68
CA SER A 452 28.40 -4.15 16.18
C SER A 452 28.23 -3.78 17.66
N SER A 453 27.29 -4.40 18.38
CA SER A 453 27.00 -4.11 19.79
C SER A 453 27.63 -5.15 20.72
N GLU A 454 27.80 -4.80 21.99
CA GLU A 454 28.32 -5.72 23.02
C GLU A 454 27.37 -6.89 23.35
N LEU A 455 26.14 -6.90 22.81
CA LEU A 455 25.11 -7.89 23.12
C LEU A 455 25.37 -9.28 22.51
N CYS A 456 26.13 -9.38 21.42
CA CYS A 456 26.53 -10.66 20.85
C CYS A 456 27.86 -10.55 20.11
N ARG A 457 28.74 -11.54 20.30
CA ARG A 457 30.08 -11.62 19.69
C ARG A 457 30.18 -12.69 18.61
N SER A 458 29.16 -13.52 18.45
CA SER A 458 29.09 -14.58 17.45
C SER A 458 27.66 -14.80 16.94
N GLU A 459 27.53 -15.42 15.76
CA GLU A 459 26.20 -15.80 15.22
C GLU A 459 25.46 -16.78 16.13
N ARG A 460 26.20 -17.65 16.83
CA ARG A 460 25.64 -18.58 17.82
C ARG A 460 25.03 -17.81 19.00
N GLU A 461 25.74 -16.82 19.53
CA GLU A 461 25.20 -15.97 20.62
C GLU A 461 23.98 -15.17 20.16
N LEU A 462 23.99 -14.66 18.93
CA LEU A 462 22.84 -13.98 18.34
C LEU A 462 21.63 -14.92 18.22
N ALA A 463 21.83 -16.16 17.77
CA ALA A 463 20.78 -17.16 17.68
C ALA A 463 20.23 -17.55 19.06
N ALA A 464 21.09 -17.71 20.07
CA ALA A 464 20.68 -17.97 21.45
C ALA A 464 19.88 -16.80 22.05
N LEU A 465 20.31 -15.55 21.79
CA LEU A 465 19.59 -14.35 22.21
C LEU A 465 18.23 -14.25 21.53
N ALA A 466 18.18 -14.47 20.20
CA ALA A 466 16.95 -14.51 19.44
C ALA A 466 16.00 -15.60 19.98
N TYR A 467 16.51 -16.78 20.28
CA TYR A 467 15.75 -17.86 20.92
C TYR A 467 15.13 -17.40 22.22
N LYS A 468 15.93 -16.82 23.13
CA LYS A 468 15.46 -16.30 24.42
C LYS A 468 14.32 -15.30 24.24
N ILE A 469 14.49 -14.31 23.35
CA ILE A 469 13.49 -13.26 23.11
C ILE A 469 12.20 -13.84 22.54
N VAL A 470 12.30 -14.71 21.52
CA VAL A 470 11.15 -15.32 20.84
C VAL A 470 10.31 -16.14 21.82
N HIS A 471 10.95 -16.96 22.64
CA HIS A 471 10.24 -17.79 23.61
C HIS A 471 9.71 -16.98 24.78
N SER A 472 10.43 -15.94 25.23
CA SER A 472 9.92 -15.02 26.26
C SER A 472 8.68 -14.27 25.79
N TYR A 473 8.64 -13.82 24.52
CA TYR A 473 7.46 -13.21 23.91
C TYR A 473 6.27 -14.17 23.92
N ARG A 474 6.46 -15.41 23.42
CA ARG A 474 5.39 -16.41 23.31
C ARG A 474 4.88 -16.89 24.67
N ALA A 475 5.76 -16.93 25.67
CA ALA A 475 5.39 -17.26 27.05
C ALA A 475 4.60 -16.11 27.70
N LYS A 476 5.02 -14.86 27.50
CA LYS A 476 4.38 -13.69 28.06
C LYS A 476 3.01 -13.40 27.42
N TYR A 477 2.91 -13.53 26.09
CA TYR A 477 1.71 -13.22 25.31
C TYR A 477 1.11 -14.49 24.68
N ASN A 478 0.76 -15.45 25.55
CA ASN A 478 0.38 -16.80 25.12
C ASN A 478 -0.98 -16.85 24.37
N ASN A 479 -1.87 -15.88 24.62
CA ASN A 479 -3.19 -15.81 23.96
C ASN A 479 -3.02 -15.58 22.46
N ILE A 480 -1.99 -14.81 22.06
CA ILE A 480 -1.65 -14.58 20.66
C ILE A 480 -1.29 -15.90 19.96
N SER A 481 -0.35 -16.66 20.51
CA SER A 481 0.07 -17.93 19.91
C SER A 481 -1.05 -18.99 19.88
N THR A 482 -1.89 -18.99 20.93
CA THR A 482 -3.08 -19.84 21.02
C THR A 482 -4.10 -19.47 19.95
N PHE A 483 -4.29 -18.18 19.68
CA PHE A 483 -5.19 -17.70 18.65
C PHE A 483 -4.77 -18.14 17.25
N TRP A 484 -3.48 -18.08 16.90
CA TRP A 484 -2.98 -18.57 15.61
C TRP A 484 -3.40 -20.02 15.34
N ASN A 485 -3.19 -20.89 16.35
CA ASN A 485 -3.51 -22.31 16.26
C ASN A 485 -5.02 -22.55 16.12
N ARG A 486 -5.82 -21.81 16.89
CA ARG A 486 -7.29 -21.89 16.82
C ARG A 486 -7.80 -21.41 15.47
N LEU A 487 -7.27 -20.31 14.95
CA LEU A 487 -7.66 -19.75 13.66
C LEU A 487 -7.31 -20.70 12.52
N GLU A 488 -6.10 -21.26 12.51
CA GLU A 488 -5.71 -22.25 11.50
C GLU A 488 -6.61 -23.48 11.54
N LYS A 489 -6.90 -24.01 12.74
CA LYS A 489 -7.80 -25.15 12.91
C LYS A 489 -9.20 -24.85 12.37
N ALA A 490 -9.77 -23.71 12.71
CA ALA A 490 -11.09 -23.28 12.24
C ALA A 490 -11.12 -23.10 10.71
N PHE A 491 -10.05 -22.53 10.13
CA PHE A 491 -9.91 -22.35 8.69
C PHE A 491 -9.83 -23.69 7.95
N ARG A 492 -9.03 -24.64 8.46
CA ARG A 492 -8.97 -26.02 7.92
C ARG A 492 -10.32 -26.72 8.00
N GLU A 493 -11.00 -26.59 9.14
CA GLU A 493 -12.32 -27.20 9.35
C GLU A 493 -13.34 -26.68 8.33
N SER A 494 -13.35 -25.38 8.07
CA SER A 494 -14.20 -24.75 7.03
C SER A 494 -13.92 -25.33 5.65
N ILE A 495 -12.65 -25.44 5.25
CA ILE A 495 -12.26 -26.02 3.95
C ILE A 495 -12.68 -27.50 3.85
N CYS A 496 -12.38 -28.32 4.85
CA CYS A 496 -12.68 -29.75 4.82
C CYS A 496 -14.17 -30.04 4.81
N LYS A 497 -14.93 -29.35 5.65
CA LYS A 497 -16.36 -29.64 5.86
C LYS A 497 -17.27 -28.82 4.96
N GLN A 498 -16.75 -27.79 4.28
CA GLN A 498 -17.54 -26.82 3.52
C GLN A 498 -18.65 -26.22 4.41
N GLN A 499 -18.28 -25.86 5.63
CA GLN A 499 -19.19 -25.44 6.70
C GLN A 499 -18.79 -24.09 7.28
N HIS A 500 -19.78 -23.42 7.87
CA HIS A 500 -19.58 -22.18 8.60
C HIS A 500 -18.95 -22.44 9.98
N VAL A 501 -17.83 -21.80 10.27
CA VAL A 501 -17.09 -21.92 11.53
C VAL A 501 -16.93 -20.54 12.17
N ARG A 502 -17.33 -20.40 13.44
CA ARG A 502 -17.18 -19.15 14.20
C ARG A 502 -16.03 -19.23 15.17
N ILE A 503 -15.16 -18.21 15.19
CA ILE A 503 -14.06 -18.06 16.13
C ILE A 503 -14.05 -16.64 16.71
N GLY A 504 -14.64 -16.50 17.90
CA GLY A 504 -14.81 -15.19 18.52
C GLY A 504 -15.66 -14.28 17.65
N MET A 505 -15.07 -13.16 17.21
CA MET A 505 -15.70 -12.18 16.33
C MET A 505 -15.52 -12.45 14.84
N LEU A 506 -14.84 -13.55 14.47
CA LEU A 506 -14.61 -13.93 13.08
C LEU A 506 -15.54 -15.07 12.68
N GLU A 507 -15.97 -15.04 11.43
CA GLU A 507 -16.77 -16.10 10.81
C GLU A 507 -16.05 -16.57 9.54
N ILE A 508 -15.92 -17.89 9.39
CA ILE A 508 -15.25 -18.52 8.25
C ILE A 508 -16.28 -19.36 7.52
N SER A 509 -16.36 -19.20 6.21
CA SER A 509 -17.18 -20.05 5.35
C SER A 509 -16.39 -20.46 4.11
N SER A 510 -16.69 -21.64 3.56
CA SER A 510 -16.02 -22.14 2.36
C SER A 510 -17.03 -22.76 1.41
N ASN A 511 -16.79 -22.58 0.11
CA ASN A 511 -17.43 -23.35 -0.95
C ASN A 511 -16.34 -23.91 -1.91
N SER A 512 -16.75 -24.46 -3.05
CA SER A 512 -15.82 -25.01 -4.04
C SER A 512 -14.88 -24.00 -4.71
N GLU A 513 -15.16 -22.70 -4.62
CA GLU A 513 -14.39 -21.64 -5.28
C GLU A 513 -13.46 -20.89 -4.33
N ALA A 514 -13.91 -20.63 -3.10
CA ALA A 514 -13.15 -19.82 -2.16
C ALA A 514 -13.50 -20.14 -0.69
N THR A 515 -12.66 -19.61 0.18
CA THR A 515 -12.93 -19.48 1.61
C THR A 515 -13.01 -18.00 1.97
N TRP A 516 -14.09 -17.62 2.66
CA TRP A 516 -14.33 -16.26 3.16
C TRP A 516 -14.05 -16.23 4.65
N LEU A 517 -13.34 -15.21 5.09
CA LEU A 517 -13.14 -14.89 6.50
C LEU A 517 -13.77 -13.51 6.75
N GLN A 518 -14.96 -13.51 7.34
CA GLN A 518 -15.70 -12.31 7.71
C GLN A 518 -15.18 -11.74 9.02
N LEU A 519 -14.91 -10.44 9.00
CA LEU A 519 -14.47 -9.64 10.15
C LEU A 519 -15.67 -9.14 10.97
N ALA A 520 -15.38 -8.61 12.16
CA ALA A 520 -16.37 -7.92 12.99
C ALA A 520 -17.02 -6.71 12.28
N SER A 521 -16.28 -6.06 11.36
CA SER A 521 -16.77 -4.98 10.48
C SER A 521 -17.77 -5.46 9.41
N ARG A 522 -18.05 -6.77 9.32
CA ARG A 522 -18.78 -7.48 8.26
C ARG A 522 -18.05 -7.61 6.92
N ARG A 523 -16.88 -6.99 6.76
CA ARG A 523 -16.09 -7.16 5.55
C ARG A 523 -15.47 -8.55 5.51
N GLU A 524 -15.41 -9.14 4.32
CA GLU A 524 -14.84 -10.45 4.09
C GLU A 524 -13.43 -10.36 3.48
N LEU A 525 -12.51 -11.18 3.97
CA LEU A 525 -11.30 -11.53 3.24
C LEU A 525 -11.56 -12.78 2.41
N ILE A 526 -11.13 -12.74 1.15
CA ILE A 526 -11.36 -13.81 0.19
C ILE A 526 -10.05 -14.58 -0.04
N TYR A 527 -10.11 -15.89 0.19
CA TYR A 527 -9.03 -16.85 -0.02
C TYR A 527 -9.46 -17.82 -1.12
N ARG A 528 -9.15 -17.47 -2.38
CA ARG A 528 -9.50 -18.30 -3.55
C ARG A 528 -8.57 -19.49 -3.66
N ASP A 529 -9.12 -20.60 -4.16
CA ASP A 529 -8.33 -21.76 -4.58
C ASP A 529 -7.34 -22.27 -3.52
N CYS A 530 -7.76 -22.23 -2.26
CA CYS A 530 -6.98 -22.75 -1.15
C CYS A 530 -7.33 -24.22 -0.92
N GLU A 531 -6.32 -25.07 -0.83
CA GLU A 531 -6.48 -26.49 -0.58
C GLU A 531 -5.55 -26.98 0.53
N ILE A 532 -5.95 -28.05 1.20
CA ILE A 532 -5.12 -28.74 2.17
C ILE A 532 -4.32 -29.79 1.41
N ARG A 533 -2.99 -29.63 1.43
CA ARG A 533 -2.07 -30.60 0.82
C ARG A 533 -2.01 -31.88 1.64
N PRO A 534 -1.74 -33.04 1.01
CA PRO A 534 -1.42 -34.27 1.71
C PRO A 534 -0.31 -34.07 2.73
N SER A 535 -0.26 -34.96 3.73
CA SER A 535 0.83 -34.95 4.71
C SER A 535 2.16 -35.20 4.00
N GLU A 536 3.14 -34.34 4.28
CA GLU A 536 4.50 -34.50 3.79
C GLU A 536 5.46 -34.53 4.98
N PHE A 537 6.50 -35.37 4.88
CA PHE A 537 7.61 -35.35 5.82
C PHE A 537 8.56 -34.22 5.44
N GLN A 538 8.62 -33.19 6.28
CA GLN A 538 9.50 -32.06 6.09
C GLN A 538 10.56 -32.05 7.18
N GLU A 539 11.83 -31.93 6.77
CA GLU A 539 12.90 -31.58 7.69
C GLU A 539 12.77 -30.09 8.03
N ILE A 540 12.49 -29.78 9.29
CA ILE A 540 12.50 -28.42 9.80
C ILE A 540 13.76 -28.17 10.60
N THR A 541 14.37 -27.01 10.35
CA THR A 541 15.55 -26.55 11.06
C THR A 541 15.14 -25.51 12.11
N PHE A 542 15.71 -25.58 13.31
CA PHE A 542 15.44 -24.65 14.40
C PHE A 542 16.68 -24.46 15.27
N TYR A 543 16.72 -23.35 16.02
CA TYR A 543 17.78 -23.10 17.00
C TYR A 543 17.35 -23.55 18.38
N ASN A 544 18.26 -24.16 19.15
CA ASN A 544 18.04 -24.52 20.55
C ASN A 544 18.41 -23.37 21.51
N THR A 545 18.29 -23.59 22.83
CA THR A 545 18.62 -22.60 23.88
C THR A 545 20.07 -22.12 23.84
N SER A 546 20.98 -22.94 23.31
CA SER A 546 22.41 -22.66 23.18
C SER A 546 22.76 -22.01 21.84
N GLY A 547 21.76 -21.71 21.00
CA GLY A 547 21.93 -21.17 19.65
C GLY A 547 22.47 -22.18 18.64
N GLU A 548 22.43 -23.48 18.96
CA GLU A 548 22.83 -24.53 18.02
C GLU A 548 21.68 -24.86 17.09
N CYS A 549 22.03 -25.10 15.84
CA CYS A 549 21.09 -25.45 14.78
C CYS A 549 20.79 -26.95 14.86
N GLU A 550 19.53 -27.30 15.07
CA GLU A 550 19.03 -28.68 15.10
C GLU A 550 18.00 -28.85 13.98
N SER A 551 17.91 -30.07 13.46
CA SER A 551 16.85 -30.44 12.53
C SER A 551 16.02 -31.59 13.07
N ARG A 552 14.72 -31.57 12.72
CA ARG A 552 13.84 -32.69 12.99
C ARG A 552 12.88 -32.87 11.83
N ILE A 553 12.58 -34.14 11.53
CA ILE A 553 11.58 -34.48 10.54
C ILE A 553 10.22 -34.45 11.21
N ILE A 554 9.30 -33.69 10.62
CA ILE A 554 7.91 -33.63 11.06
C ILE A 554 7.00 -34.01 9.91
N GLU A 555 5.94 -34.75 10.22
CA GLU A 555 4.84 -34.95 9.30
C GLU A 555 3.85 -33.79 9.48
N GLN A 556 3.62 -33.00 8.42
CA GLN A 556 2.67 -31.90 8.45
C GLN A 556 1.86 -31.80 7.16
N GLN A 557 0.61 -31.38 7.31
CA GLN A 557 -0.23 -30.95 6.21
C GLN A 557 -0.14 -29.43 6.09
N SER A 558 0.02 -28.90 4.90
CA SER A 558 0.03 -27.45 4.66
C SER A 558 -1.27 -26.99 3.99
N ILE A 559 -1.69 -25.77 4.29
CA ILE A 559 -2.74 -25.09 3.52
C ILE A 559 -2.01 -24.28 2.46
N GLN A 560 -2.37 -24.41 1.19
CA GLN A 560 -1.69 -23.70 0.11
C GLN A 560 -2.68 -23.11 -0.88
N TYR A 561 -2.28 -21.99 -1.47
CA TYR A 561 -2.84 -21.51 -2.73
C TYR A 561 -2.37 -22.38 -3.90
N ARG A 562 -3.05 -22.31 -5.05
CA ARG A 562 -2.62 -22.95 -6.32
C ARG A 562 -1.18 -22.63 -6.75
N ASN A 563 -0.64 -21.47 -6.38
CA ASN A 563 0.73 -21.07 -6.69
C ASN A 563 1.77 -21.60 -5.67
N SER A 564 1.39 -22.58 -4.83
CA SER A 564 2.19 -23.20 -3.77
C SER A 564 2.59 -22.26 -2.62
N THR A 565 2.01 -21.06 -2.54
CA THR A 565 2.21 -20.19 -1.37
C THR A 565 1.46 -20.78 -0.18
N SER A 566 2.16 -20.99 0.93
CA SER A 566 1.58 -21.57 2.14
C SER A 566 0.83 -20.54 2.99
N LEU A 567 -0.27 -20.99 3.57
CA LEU A 567 -1.07 -20.33 4.60
C LEU A 567 -0.95 -21.11 5.91
N TYR A 568 -0.81 -20.38 7.00
CA TYR A 568 -0.70 -20.91 8.36
C TYR A 568 -1.26 -19.89 9.33
N GLY A 569 -1.52 -20.29 10.58
CA GLY A 569 -2.22 -19.49 11.58
C GLY A 569 -1.65 -18.08 11.79
N GLY A 570 -0.32 -17.96 11.80
CA GLY A 570 0.36 -16.67 11.89
C GLY A 570 0.04 -15.74 10.71
N LYS A 571 0.08 -16.26 9.47
CA LYS A 571 -0.25 -15.49 8.27
C LYS A 571 -1.73 -15.12 8.17
N LEU A 572 -2.63 -16.04 8.56
CA LEU A 572 -4.06 -15.76 8.64
C LEU A 572 -4.34 -14.64 9.66
N THR A 573 -3.68 -14.71 10.83
CA THR A 573 -3.81 -13.68 11.87
C THR A 573 -3.30 -12.33 11.39
N GLU A 574 -2.14 -12.28 10.73
CA GLU A 574 -1.62 -11.06 10.13
C GLU A 574 -2.61 -10.44 9.15
N ASN A 575 -3.18 -11.24 8.25
CA ASN A 575 -4.17 -10.77 7.28
C ASN A 575 -5.40 -10.16 7.98
N VAL A 576 -5.93 -10.82 9.03
CA VAL A 576 -7.07 -10.33 9.81
C VAL A 576 -6.73 -9.00 10.49
N VAL A 577 -5.59 -8.91 11.18
CA VAL A 577 -5.18 -7.69 11.88
C VAL A 577 -5.00 -6.52 10.92
N GLN A 578 -4.31 -6.73 9.80
CA GLN A 578 -4.10 -5.71 8.78
C GLN A 578 -5.40 -5.26 8.13
N ALA A 579 -6.36 -6.18 7.97
CA ALA A 579 -7.66 -5.91 7.40
C ALA A 579 -8.54 -5.08 8.35
N ILE A 580 -8.56 -5.42 9.64
CA ILE A 580 -9.26 -4.64 10.68
C ILE A 580 -8.65 -3.24 10.81
N ALA A 581 -7.31 -3.12 10.79
CA ALA A 581 -6.65 -1.81 10.80
C ALA A 581 -7.05 -0.95 9.58
N ARG A 582 -7.20 -1.56 8.40
CA ARG A 582 -7.70 -0.87 7.21
C ARG A 582 -9.16 -0.44 7.38
N ASP A 583 -10.00 -1.23 8.05
CA ASP A 583 -11.42 -0.88 8.26
C ASP A 583 -11.58 0.28 9.24
N LEU A 584 -10.73 0.33 10.26
CA LEU A 584 -10.63 1.48 11.16
C LEU A 584 -10.20 2.74 10.40
N LEU A 585 -9.18 2.64 9.54
CA LEU A 585 -8.74 3.74 8.67
C LEU A 585 -9.88 4.25 7.78
N VAL A 586 -10.59 3.35 7.08
CA VAL A 586 -11.71 3.73 6.21
C VAL A 586 -12.81 4.42 7.03
N ARG A 587 -13.16 3.89 8.19
CA ARG A 587 -14.13 4.53 9.09
C ARG A 587 -13.66 5.94 9.50
N VAL A 588 -12.39 6.13 9.82
CA VAL A 588 -11.85 7.46 10.15
C VAL A 588 -11.97 8.42 8.98
N ILE A 589 -11.60 7.98 7.77
CA ILE A 589 -11.70 8.80 6.55
C ILE A 589 -13.14 9.28 6.35
N LEU A 590 -14.11 8.36 6.42
CA LEU A 590 -15.52 8.67 6.19
C LEU A 590 -16.11 9.57 7.28
N GLU A 591 -15.75 9.36 8.55
CA GLU A 591 -16.21 10.22 9.64
C GLU A 591 -15.58 11.63 9.59
N CYS A 592 -14.34 11.76 9.11
CA CYS A 592 -13.73 13.06 8.84
C CYS A 592 -14.46 13.80 7.70
N GLU A 593 -14.74 13.12 6.59
CA GLU A 593 -15.50 13.71 5.47
C GLU A 593 -16.90 14.16 5.92
N LYS A 594 -17.61 13.35 6.72
CA LYS A 594 -18.91 13.73 7.32
C LYS A 594 -18.80 14.92 8.26
N ALA A 595 -17.67 15.09 8.95
CA ALA A 595 -17.39 16.23 9.80
C ALA A 595 -16.96 17.49 9.01
N GLY A 596 -16.92 17.44 7.68
CA GLY A 596 -16.47 18.55 6.84
C GLY A 596 -14.95 18.73 6.81
N ILE A 597 -14.19 17.69 7.19
CA ILE A 597 -12.72 17.69 7.16
C ILE A 597 -12.29 16.87 5.93
N PRO A 598 -11.95 17.52 4.80
CA PRO A 598 -11.65 16.83 3.56
C PRO A 598 -10.32 16.09 3.68
N ILE A 599 -10.38 14.76 3.69
CA ILE A 599 -9.21 13.91 3.54
C ILE A 599 -8.80 13.93 2.07
N VAL A 600 -7.51 14.14 1.82
CA VAL A 600 -6.97 14.32 0.46
C VAL A 600 -5.95 13.27 0.10
N LEU A 601 -5.37 12.61 1.11
CA LEU A 601 -4.40 11.55 0.98
C LEU A 601 -4.42 10.73 2.28
N HIS A 602 -4.00 9.48 2.19
CA HIS A 602 -3.57 8.73 3.36
C HIS A 602 -2.29 7.98 3.00
N ILE A 603 -1.41 7.72 3.97
CA ILE A 603 -0.18 6.95 3.81
C ILE A 603 -0.20 5.87 4.88
N HIS A 604 -0.44 4.63 4.47
CA HIS A 604 -0.74 3.53 5.39
C HIS A 604 -1.91 3.91 6.31
N ASP A 605 -1.67 3.98 7.62
CA ASP A 605 -2.58 4.35 8.70
C ASP A 605 -2.61 5.85 9.01
N GLU A 606 -1.80 6.66 8.35
CA GLU A 606 -1.84 8.12 8.46
C GLU A 606 -2.88 8.72 7.51
N VAL A 607 -3.85 9.48 8.05
CA VAL A 607 -4.81 10.26 7.25
C VAL A 607 -4.35 11.71 7.16
N ILE A 608 -4.44 12.29 5.97
CA ILE A 608 -4.00 13.66 5.69
C ILE A 608 -5.18 14.47 5.15
N ALA A 609 -5.59 15.48 5.91
CA ALA A 609 -6.57 16.47 5.49
C ALA A 609 -5.89 17.72 4.91
N CYS A 610 -6.60 18.45 4.05
CA CYS A 610 -6.19 19.78 3.60
C CYS A 610 -7.24 20.81 4.00
N VAL A 611 -6.92 21.67 4.96
CA VAL A 611 -7.88 22.62 5.55
C VAL A 611 -7.32 24.04 5.54
N PRO A 612 -8.19 25.08 5.59
CA PRO A 612 -7.72 26.45 5.79
C PRO A 612 -6.85 26.54 7.04
N GLU A 613 -5.77 27.31 6.98
CA GLU A 613 -4.80 27.43 8.09
C GLU A 613 -5.47 27.78 9.43
N VAL A 614 -6.48 28.65 9.39
CA VAL A 614 -7.27 29.07 10.56
C VAL A 614 -8.09 27.96 11.22
N GLN A 615 -8.29 26.82 10.55
CA GLN A 615 -9.05 25.66 11.05
C GLN A 615 -8.13 24.49 11.45
N ALA A 616 -6.81 24.62 11.29
CA ALA A 616 -5.88 23.49 11.37
C ALA A 616 -5.90 22.79 12.74
N GLU A 617 -5.80 23.55 13.83
CA GLU A 617 -5.82 23.01 15.20
C GLU A 617 -7.15 22.30 15.50
N GLN A 618 -8.28 22.95 15.18
CA GLN A 618 -9.61 22.37 15.39
C GLN A 618 -9.80 21.07 14.58
N ALA A 619 -9.34 21.06 13.32
CA ALA A 619 -9.39 19.87 12.48
C ALA A 619 -8.51 18.74 13.07
N MET A 620 -7.30 19.06 13.54
CA MET A 620 -6.38 18.09 14.15
C MET A 620 -6.99 17.46 15.40
N GLU A 621 -7.49 18.27 16.34
CA GLU A 621 -8.15 17.78 17.55
C GLU A 621 -9.34 16.87 17.20
N LYS A 622 -10.14 17.27 16.20
CA LYS A 622 -11.30 16.49 15.76
C LYS A 622 -10.89 15.17 15.12
N MET A 623 -9.86 15.18 14.27
CA MET A 623 -9.31 13.97 13.64
C MET A 623 -8.75 12.98 14.69
N ILE A 624 -8.02 13.49 15.70
CA ILE A 624 -7.54 12.67 16.83
C ILE A 624 -8.73 12.09 17.62
N GLN A 625 -9.77 12.88 17.88
CA GLN A 625 -10.99 12.40 18.54
C GLN A 625 -11.67 11.29 17.72
N ILE A 626 -11.77 11.45 16.39
CA ILE A 626 -12.37 10.46 15.50
C ILE A 626 -11.55 9.15 15.54
N TRP A 627 -10.22 9.23 15.47
CA TRP A 627 -9.33 8.07 15.61
C TRP A 627 -9.50 7.34 16.94
N ARG A 628 -9.62 8.08 18.05
CA ARG A 628 -9.82 7.51 19.40
C ARG A 628 -11.23 6.95 19.61
N THR A 629 -12.18 7.25 18.73
CA THR A 629 -13.55 6.76 18.86
C THR A 629 -13.65 5.32 18.39
N VAL A 630 -13.88 4.40 19.33
CA VAL A 630 -14.04 2.97 19.06
C VAL A 630 -15.38 2.71 18.37
N PRO A 631 -15.43 2.06 17.19
CA PRO A 631 -16.70 1.68 16.58
C PRO A 631 -17.37 0.55 17.35
N GLN A 632 -18.71 0.45 17.28
CA GLN A 632 -19.49 -0.54 18.02
C GLN A 632 -19.02 -1.99 17.79
N TRP A 633 -18.61 -2.33 16.57
CA TRP A 633 -18.13 -3.67 16.25
C TRP A 633 -16.74 -4.00 16.82
N ALA A 634 -16.00 -3.00 17.32
CA ALA A 634 -14.67 -3.13 17.91
C ALA A 634 -14.65 -2.82 19.41
N GLU A 635 -15.76 -3.01 20.13
CA GLU A 635 -15.87 -2.70 21.55
C GLU A 635 -14.70 -3.29 22.36
N GLY A 636 -14.12 -2.47 23.26
CA GLY A 636 -12.94 -2.82 24.07
C GLY A 636 -11.59 -2.58 23.39
N LEU A 637 -11.53 -2.24 22.11
CA LEU A 637 -10.27 -1.89 21.43
C LEU A 637 -9.75 -0.54 21.94
N VAL A 638 -8.49 -0.49 22.39
CA VAL A 638 -7.86 0.75 22.86
C VAL A 638 -7.16 1.45 21.70
N LEU A 639 -7.76 2.51 21.17
CA LEU A 639 -7.21 3.31 20.07
C LEU A 639 -6.50 4.57 20.57
N ASP A 640 -5.43 4.95 19.88
CA ASP A 640 -4.73 6.22 20.10
C ASP A 640 -4.11 6.72 18.79
N ALA A 641 -3.87 8.03 18.73
CA ALA A 641 -3.35 8.69 17.54
C ALA A 641 -2.61 9.98 17.89
N GLU A 642 -1.67 10.36 17.02
CA GLU A 642 -0.88 11.58 17.13
C GLU A 642 -1.04 12.42 15.86
N GLY A 643 -1.17 13.74 16.04
CA GLY A 643 -1.40 14.70 14.97
C GLY A 643 -0.22 15.63 14.75
N VAL A 644 -0.07 16.10 13.52
CA VAL A 644 0.92 17.10 13.12
C VAL A 644 0.36 17.97 11.99
N ILE A 645 0.70 19.25 12.03
CA ILE A 645 0.31 20.24 11.05
C ILE A 645 1.55 20.64 10.26
N GLY A 646 1.40 20.75 8.94
CA GLY A 646 2.49 21.13 8.07
C GLY A 646 1.99 21.69 6.75
N THR A 647 2.80 22.54 6.12
CA THR A 647 2.52 23.11 4.80
C THR A 647 2.85 22.15 3.66
N ASN A 648 3.67 21.13 3.92
CA ASN A 648 4.15 20.16 2.95
C ASN A 648 4.42 18.79 3.58
N LEU A 649 4.59 17.75 2.75
CA LEU A 649 4.76 16.38 3.24
C LEU A 649 6.06 16.13 4.02
N ALA A 650 7.06 17.03 3.96
CA ALA A 650 8.28 16.87 4.75
C ALA A 650 8.12 17.31 6.20
N GLU A 651 7.09 18.11 6.52
CA GLU A 651 6.78 18.57 7.88
C GLU A 651 5.89 17.57 8.64
N LEU A 652 5.17 16.70 7.93
CA LEU A 652 4.21 15.76 8.54
C LEU A 652 4.86 14.47 9.10
N LYS A 653 6.08 14.12 8.66
CA LYS A 653 6.98 13.08 9.22
C LYS A 653 8.18 12.82 8.32
#